data_AF-A0A9K3L8M0-F1
#
_entry.id   AF-A0A9K3L8M0-F1
#
_cell.length_a   1.000
_cell.length_b   1.000
_cell.length_c   1.000
_cell.angle_alpha   90.00
_cell.angle_beta   90.00
_cell.angle_gamma   90.00
#
_symmetry.space_group_name_H-M   'P 1'
#
loop_
_entity.id
_entity.type
_entity.pdbx_description
1 polymer ?
#
loop_
_entity_poly.entity_id
_entity_poly.type
_entity_poly.pdbx_seq_one_letter_code
_entity_poly.pdbx_strand_id
1 'polypeptide(L)'
;MTIVFERPVGASADLKELEYISALHQTCSTKLRQDASITAADIRLFLRSRYGILVDEEELQKTVISGLGGGDSAEEIIDLMEVVCMLLIPTLLKASRVETDDDFHLSKDLPEGVIPPEPDLIKNVLTMMLEDVTGDATSKPLNERLVASLFEAYGEMDLAKDSSLHKAMIQAANPTGRENAKLDVNTFSSGLVTDIQEYDLKNETRTTCNLEDVLLTRGSQEFLPAMSDKDLSFHDVENKRKRSTPLLTEWTAQSIDSTAGNYRNKYLMVTLVATVIITYFAYWYDPTMVATSGLCPEYAYDYYAPWTVNSGTIACEVGFSLLSWLTTFVVFSAFGLFFVGLGSLGNGIGTVKKWWSLVGFVVVFLLVVPAYVNNGEVRAQYFLDTASLVLGIVAMALHLFNFLVLVCRTQSIEKNPWLKRLLRSSRLEDRKDLKQAGQHKLNQLIKNALKIHTQNEERSRILGSHFARALHGFASNIDPVEKEGGFRWTWRRLLDNSLIDTYGIWLSDRLLSGNLVQYIVSIYILVVGFQISFYLIDEYSKENARMFIHNVTWDLIQPIDGFEGVESLLATFTGYIGSYMAGEAGDCTNATILTPEEVESLCSVTEGVYDCHEGASRDIFCTLAHSTYNNDTQLELSHQLALLTAAGFNVTGLEESAIQSIEDATISSVDSLYPSSEYMIRIPLIVGTATAFMTSVYLAVTFLPSITSTILQLRCGFIPTMANKDFNKYRCAPDQVSILTGSMFWGTLLGSFLIGSFLGVLVFFCLWQATVYYMAKLFAILGGILVIAIIRISVLSICRCGMHRAFYRERPFSANISLLALEWANFTLSVGFILVRIIKLIISACMFIGRIDTPFLAPKVGQLGPIELDNYPTIFMKDLLQHEAHRHPYIEMLGVMYLMKLRYRDSFGSKAGAAWRLLFVYSLLPWMHKYRIHIKGEVGFILQGLAESTRGEMSILMSQRLSPEDMEEDDDEGKVYRRETSRTTYQLERANMELRNRLDLSMQRERDLLATISDLEDKMGKARQTMPDS
;
A
#
# COMPACT_ATOMS: atom_id res chain seq x y z
N MET A 1 6.19 7.11 16.69
CA MET A 1 7.54 7.67 16.43
C MET A 1 7.74 7.75 14.93
N THR A 2 8.00 8.93 14.37
CA THR A 2 8.37 9.07 12.94
C THR A 2 9.83 8.72 12.76
N ILE A 3 10.15 7.85 11.79
CA ILE A 3 11.51 7.36 11.54
C ILE A 3 12.34 8.52 10.97
N VAL A 4 13.11 9.18 11.85
CA VAL A 4 14.28 9.95 11.43
C VAL A 4 15.34 8.92 11.06
N PHE A 5 15.93 9.05 9.88
CA PHE A 5 17.00 8.16 9.46
C PHE A 5 18.18 8.96 8.92
N GLU A 6 19.34 8.33 8.95
CA GLU A 6 20.58 8.88 8.43
C GLU A 6 20.65 8.57 6.93
N ARG A 7 20.29 9.56 6.12
CA ARG A 7 20.28 9.47 4.66
C ARG A 7 21.72 9.64 4.16
N PRO A 8 22.30 8.67 3.41
CA PRO A 8 23.57 8.90 2.74
C PRO A 8 23.39 10.00 1.68
N VAL A 9 24.36 10.90 1.58
CA VAL A 9 24.41 11.95 0.56
C VAL A 9 25.75 11.94 -0.16
N GLY A 10 25.80 12.51 -1.36
CA GLY A 10 26.99 12.48 -2.22
C GLY A 10 26.83 11.50 -3.38
N ALA A 11 27.93 11.24 -4.08
CA ALA A 11 27.89 10.54 -5.36
C ALA A 11 27.39 9.08 -5.29
N SER A 12 27.61 8.40 -4.16
CA SER A 12 27.09 7.05 -3.93
C SER A 12 25.56 7.05 -3.86
N ALA A 13 24.98 8.01 -3.12
CA ALA A 13 23.53 8.19 -3.06
C ALA A 13 22.95 8.58 -4.42
N ASP A 14 23.64 9.44 -5.19
CA ASP A 14 23.25 9.79 -6.56
C ASP A 14 23.27 8.56 -7.48
N LEU A 15 24.30 7.70 -7.35
CA LEU A 15 24.37 6.43 -8.09
C LEU A 15 23.23 5.48 -7.71
N LYS A 16 22.87 5.40 -6.42
CA LYS A 16 21.72 4.61 -5.94
C LYS A 16 20.40 5.13 -6.47
N GLU A 17 20.26 6.44 -6.61
CA GLU A 17 19.08 7.03 -7.24
C GLU A 17 19.02 6.65 -8.72
N LEU A 18 20.14 6.71 -9.44
CA LEU A 18 20.20 6.26 -10.85
C LEU A 18 19.86 4.77 -11.01
N GLU A 19 20.39 3.90 -10.15
CA GLU A 19 20.02 2.47 -10.10
C GLU A 19 18.51 2.30 -9.88
N TYR A 20 17.92 3.09 -8.97
CA TYR A 20 16.49 3.10 -8.71
C TYR A 20 15.67 3.55 -9.94
N ILE A 21 16.12 4.58 -10.66
CA ILE A 21 15.47 5.04 -11.88
C ILE A 21 15.51 4.00 -12.98
N SER A 22 16.64 3.34 -13.18
CA SER A 22 16.69 2.21 -14.10
C SER A 22 15.70 1.13 -13.67
N ALA A 23 15.70 0.71 -12.40
CA ALA A 23 14.79 -0.32 -11.88
C ALA A 23 13.31 0.00 -12.10
N LEU A 24 12.92 1.27 -11.94
CA LEU A 24 11.55 1.75 -12.23
C LEU A 24 11.22 1.71 -13.72
N HIS A 25 12.21 1.96 -14.58
CA HIS A 25 12.02 2.04 -16.02
C HIS A 25 11.98 0.66 -16.70
N GLN A 26 12.64 -0.34 -16.13
CA GLN A 26 12.54 -1.72 -16.63
C GLN A 26 11.08 -2.20 -16.57
N THR A 27 10.72 -3.12 -17.46
CA THR A 27 9.40 -3.75 -17.59
C THR A 27 9.47 -5.28 -17.63
N CYS A 28 10.68 -5.82 -17.45
CA CYS A 28 10.96 -7.24 -17.34
C CYS A 28 10.05 -7.92 -16.30
N SER A 29 9.51 -9.05 -16.71
CA SER A 29 8.32 -9.65 -16.13
C SER A 29 8.67 -10.70 -15.04
N THR A 30 9.87 -11.28 -15.11
CA THR A 30 10.35 -12.33 -14.21
C THR A 30 11.48 -11.88 -13.28
N LYS A 31 12.43 -11.06 -13.76
CA LYS A 31 13.58 -10.60 -12.97
C LYS A 31 14.12 -9.27 -13.50
N LEU A 32 14.31 -8.29 -12.59
CA LEU A 32 15.10 -7.08 -12.86
C LEU A 32 16.48 -7.45 -13.38
N ARG A 33 16.84 -6.85 -14.52
CA ARG A 33 18.18 -6.96 -15.07
C ARG A 33 19.10 -6.20 -14.13
N GLN A 34 20.06 -6.91 -13.53
CA GLN A 34 20.91 -6.38 -12.47
C GLN A 34 21.95 -5.38 -12.98
N ASP A 35 22.18 -5.38 -14.29
CA ASP A 35 23.06 -4.48 -15.02
C ASP A 35 22.47 -3.06 -15.23
N ALA A 36 21.25 -2.82 -14.75
CA ALA A 36 20.55 -1.54 -14.92
C ALA A 36 20.26 -1.16 -16.39
N SER A 37 20.24 -2.13 -17.30
CA SER A 37 19.90 -1.90 -18.71
C SER A 37 18.42 -1.61 -18.95
N ILE A 38 18.14 -0.83 -19.99
CA ILE A 38 16.83 -0.46 -20.50
C ILE A 38 16.76 -0.88 -21.97
N THR A 39 15.73 -1.65 -22.33
CA THR A 39 15.51 -2.18 -23.68
C THR A 39 14.48 -1.36 -24.44
N ALA A 40 14.38 -1.56 -25.76
CA ALA A 40 13.34 -0.93 -26.58
C ALA A 40 11.93 -1.28 -26.08
N ALA A 41 11.72 -2.50 -25.59
CA ALA A 41 10.45 -2.95 -25.01
C ALA A 41 10.05 -2.12 -23.77
N ASP A 42 11.03 -1.74 -22.94
CA ASP A 42 10.79 -0.93 -21.75
C ASP A 42 10.38 0.49 -22.14
N ILE A 43 11.11 1.11 -23.07
CA ILE A 43 10.82 2.44 -23.60
C ILE A 43 9.44 2.45 -24.26
N ARG A 44 9.11 1.41 -25.05
CA ARG A 44 7.81 1.24 -25.68
C ARG A 44 6.69 1.24 -24.66
N LEU A 45 6.81 0.39 -23.64
CA LEU A 45 5.80 0.26 -22.60
C LEU A 45 5.68 1.53 -21.78
N PHE A 46 6.79 2.22 -21.50
CA PHE A 46 6.78 3.54 -20.89
C PHE A 46 6.04 4.57 -21.75
N LEU A 47 6.38 4.73 -23.03
CA LEU A 47 5.73 5.68 -23.94
C LEU A 47 4.24 5.37 -24.12
N ARG A 48 3.90 4.08 -24.23
CA ARG A 48 2.51 3.61 -24.32
C ARG A 48 1.74 3.89 -23.03
N SER A 49 2.30 3.56 -21.87
CA SER A 49 1.66 3.75 -20.56
C SER A 49 1.52 5.23 -20.21
N ARG A 50 2.59 6.02 -20.41
CA ARG A 50 2.69 7.41 -19.96
C ARG A 50 2.04 8.40 -20.91
N TYR A 51 2.27 8.24 -22.22
CA TYR A 51 1.85 9.19 -23.25
C TYR A 51 0.79 8.64 -24.20
N GLY A 52 0.43 7.36 -24.08
CA GLY A 52 -0.53 6.71 -24.98
C GLY A 52 0.03 6.45 -26.38
N ILE A 53 1.35 6.57 -26.57
CA ILE A 53 2.01 6.51 -27.87
C ILE A 53 2.36 5.04 -28.17
N LEU A 54 1.84 4.49 -29.27
CA LEU A 54 2.32 3.23 -29.82
C LEU A 54 3.45 3.49 -30.79
N VAL A 55 4.60 2.89 -30.48
CA VAL A 55 5.77 2.79 -31.35
C VAL A 55 6.20 1.33 -31.37
N ASP A 56 6.59 0.83 -32.53
CA ASP A 56 7.13 -0.52 -32.63
C ASP A 56 8.52 -0.58 -31.97
N GLU A 57 8.87 -1.74 -31.39
CA GLU A 57 10.17 -1.92 -30.74
C GLU A 57 11.33 -1.71 -31.72
N GLU A 58 11.16 -2.16 -32.98
CA GLU A 58 12.16 -1.96 -34.04
C GLU A 58 12.35 -0.48 -34.38
N GLU A 59 11.27 0.32 -34.41
CA GLU A 59 11.39 1.76 -34.62
C GLU A 59 12.10 2.43 -33.44
N LEU A 60 11.82 2.03 -32.20
CA LEU A 60 12.55 2.52 -31.02
C LEU A 60 14.01 2.10 -31.01
N GLN A 61 14.31 0.87 -31.42
CA GLN A 61 15.70 0.40 -31.57
C GLN A 61 16.44 1.26 -32.59
N LYS A 62 15.84 1.46 -33.77
CA LYS A 62 16.43 2.19 -34.89
C LYS A 62 16.51 3.69 -34.68
N THR A 63 15.63 4.27 -33.88
CA THR A 63 15.59 5.72 -33.65
C THR A 63 16.16 6.08 -32.29
N VAL A 64 15.56 5.60 -31.20
CA VAL A 64 15.92 6.02 -29.85
C VAL A 64 17.22 5.38 -29.38
N ILE A 65 17.34 4.06 -29.46
CA ILE A 65 18.49 3.34 -28.90
C ILE A 65 19.75 3.58 -29.72
N SER A 66 19.71 3.39 -31.05
CA SER A 66 20.87 3.64 -31.91
C SER A 66 21.36 5.10 -31.84
N GLY A 67 20.43 6.06 -31.77
CA GLY A 67 20.78 7.47 -31.78
C GLY A 67 21.24 8.03 -30.43
N LEU A 68 20.62 7.61 -29.33
CA LEU A 68 20.94 8.12 -27.98
C LEU A 68 21.87 7.21 -27.19
N GLY A 69 21.83 5.89 -27.40
CA GLY A 69 22.77 4.91 -26.83
C GLY A 69 24.06 4.81 -27.63
N GLY A 70 24.01 5.04 -28.94
CA GLY A 70 25.20 5.22 -29.76
C GLY A 70 25.84 3.94 -30.30
N GLY A 71 25.12 2.82 -30.32
CA GLY A 71 25.56 1.63 -31.04
C GLY A 71 24.71 1.32 -32.29
N ASP A 72 25.09 0.25 -32.99
CA ASP A 72 24.51 -0.15 -34.28
C ASP A 72 23.89 -1.57 -34.26
N SER A 73 23.93 -2.26 -33.12
CA SER A 73 23.46 -3.63 -32.99
C SER A 73 21.95 -3.72 -32.78
N ALA A 74 21.33 -4.76 -33.35
CA ALA A 74 19.90 -5.00 -33.20
C ALA A 74 19.49 -5.39 -31.77
N GLU A 75 20.44 -5.83 -30.95
CA GLU A 75 20.24 -6.27 -29.56
C GLU A 75 20.68 -5.22 -28.53
N GLU A 76 20.90 -3.99 -28.98
CA GLU A 76 21.39 -2.95 -28.10
C GLU A 76 20.39 -2.57 -27.02
N ILE A 77 20.96 -2.22 -25.88
CA ILE A 77 20.28 -1.84 -24.66
C ILE A 77 20.90 -0.55 -24.18
N ILE A 78 20.08 0.32 -23.61
CA ILE A 78 20.55 1.55 -22.97
C ILE A 78 21.04 1.19 -21.58
N ASP A 79 22.32 1.38 -21.28
CA ASP A 79 22.85 1.18 -19.93
C ASP A 79 22.81 2.44 -19.06
N LEU A 80 23.27 2.33 -17.81
CA LEU A 80 23.18 3.43 -16.85
C LEU A 80 24.04 4.63 -17.26
N MET A 81 25.14 4.42 -18.00
CA MET A 81 25.98 5.51 -18.48
C MET A 81 25.29 6.31 -19.56
N GLU A 82 24.64 5.62 -20.50
CA GLU A 82 23.86 6.23 -21.56
C GLU A 82 22.61 6.94 -21.01
N VAL A 83 21.99 6.40 -19.94
CA VAL A 83 20.94 7.11 -19.19
C VAL A 83 21.42 8.46 -18.68
N VAL A 84 22.60 8.51 -18.06
CA VAL A 84 23.16 9.79 -17.57
C VAL A 84 23.54 10.71 -18.73
N CYS A 85 24.06 10.18 -19.83
CA CYS A 85 24.31 10.97 -21.04
C CYS A 85 23.04 11.68 -21.52
N MET A 86 21.90 10.98 -21.55
CA MET A 86 20.61 11.56 -21.90
C MET A 86 20.13 12.59 -20.89
N LEU A 87 20.28 12.32 -19.58
CA LEU A 87 19.90 13.26 -18.53
C LEU A 87 20.73 14.55 -18.58
N LEU A 88 22.01 14.47 -18.97
CA LEU A 88 22.93 15.61 -19.05
C LEU A 88 22.67 16.53 -20.25
N ILE A 89 21.91 16.12 -21.26
CA ILE A 89 21.63 16.90 -22.48
C ILE A 89 21.24 18.37 -22.17
N PRO A 90 20.26 18.66 -21.30
CA PRO A 90 19.89 20.04 -21.01
C PRO A 90 20.99 20.82 -20.30
N THR A 91 21.73 20.17 -19.38
CA THR A 91 22.82 20.82 -18.63
C THR A 91 24.02 21.12 -19.53
N LEU A 92 24.39 20.21 -20.43
CA LEU A 92 25.46 20.42 -21.41
C LEU A 92 25.11 21.54 -22.38
N LEU A 93 23.86 21.62 -22.84
CA LEU A 93 23.39 22.72 -23.68
C LEU A 93 23.42 24.08 -22.95
N LYS A 94 23.20 24.10 -21.63
CA LYS A 94 23.37 25.30 -20.80
C LYS A 94 24.85 25.65 -20.64
N ALA A 95 25.69 24.67 -20.28
CA ALA A 95 27.12 24.87 -20.07
C ALA A 95 27.81 25.36 -21.35
N SER A 96 27.44 24.80 -22.50
CA SER A 96 27.96 25.24 -23.80
C SER A 96 27.66 26.71 -24.08
N ARG A 97 26.47 27.20 -23.70
CA ARG A 97 26.07 28.60 -23.91
C ARG A 97 26.79 29.55 -22.96
N VAL A 98 27.16 29.09 -21.76
CA VAL A 98 27.87 29.89 -20.77
C VAL A 98 29.37 29.96 -21.09
N GLU A 99 29.98 28.88 -21.57
CA GLU A 99 31.43 28.77 -21.76
C GLU A 99 31.95 29.29 -23.12
N THR A 100 31.11 29.45 -24.14
CA THR A 100 31.56 29.91 -25.48
C THR A 100 31.64 31.43 -25.65
N ASP A 101 31.17 32.21 -24.67
CA ASP A 101 31.15 33.69 -24.71
C ASP A 101 32.44 34.26 -24.06
N ASP A 102 33.58 34.17 -24.75
CA ASP A 102 34.81 34.90 -24.37
C ASP A 102 34.67 36.44 -24.53
N ASP A 103 33.63 36.90 -25.24
CA ASP A 103 33.25 38.31 -25.28
C ASP A 103 32.38 38.65 -24.05
N PHE A 104 33.05 39.19 -23.02
CA PHE A 104 32.58 39.59 -21.68
C PHE A 104 31.31 40.48 -21.60
N HIS A 105 30.64 40.75 -22.72
CA HIS A 105 29.46 41.63 -22.79
C HIS A 105 28.20 40.97 -23.35
N LEU A 106 28.24 39.68 -23.68
CA LEU A 106 27.15 39.02 -24.39
C LEU A 106 26.78 37.65 -23.81
N SER A 107 26.95 37.44 -22.49
CA SER A 107 26.27 36.35 -21.79
C SER A 107 24.79 36.40 -22.16
N LYS A 108 24.41 35.63 -23.18
CA LYS A 108 23.02 35.57 -23.64
C LYS A 108 22.28 34.91 -22.50
N ASP A 109 21.61 35.76 -21.73
CA ASP A 109 20.88 35.42 -20.53
C ASP A 109 20.17 34.08 -20.74
N LEU A 110 20.56 33.07 -19.97
CA LEU A 110 19.76 31.86 -19.84
C LEU A 110 18.31 32.32 -19.60
N PRO A 111 17.30 31.69 -20.22
CA PRO A 111 15.93 32.13 -20.03
C PRO A 111 15.60 32.29 -18.55
N GLU A 112 14.88 33.36 -18.20
CA GLU A 112 14.58 33.67 -16.80
C GLU A 112 13.98 32.45 -16.06
N GLY A 113 14.56 32.12 -14.91
CA GLY A 113 14.17 30.97 -14.09
C GLY A 113 14.81 29.62 -14.47
N VAL A 114 15.66 29.57 -15.50
CA VAL A 114 16.48 28.38 -15.82
C VAL A 114 17.66 28.30 -14.85
N ILE A 115 17.85 27.13 -14.24
CA ILE A 115 18.95 26.90 -13.28
C ILE A 115 20.28 26.80 -14.06
N PRO A 116 21.29 27.63 -13.74
CA PRO A 116 22.58 27.59 -14.42
C PRO A 116 23.35 26.28 -14.11
N PRO A 117 24.22 25.84 -15.03
CA PRO A 117 25.10 24.69 -14.81
C PRO A 117 26.24 25.06 -13.84
N GLU A 118 27.03 24.07 -13.42
CA GLU A 118 28.27 24.34 -12.68
C GLU A 118 29.26 25.10 -13.58
N PRO A 119 29.93 26.16 -13.08
CA PRO A 119 30.92 26.91 -13.86
C PRO A 119 32.11 26.03 -14.26
N ASP A 120 32.68 26.31 -15.44
CA ASP A 120 33.81 25.59 -16.01
C ASP A 120 33.60 24.06 -16.11
N LEU A 121 32.35 23.59 -16.13
CA LEU A 121 32.04 22.17 -16.16
C LEU A 121 32.68 21.47 -17.36
N ILE A 122 32.52 22.02 -18.56
CA ILE A 122 33.05 21.40 -19.79
C ILE A 122 34.58 21.47 -19.78
N LYS A 123 35.15 22.62 -19.38
CA LYS A 123 36.60 22.80 -19.22
C LYS A 123 37.24 21.83 -18.22
N ASN A 124 36.63 21.65 -17.05
CA ASN A 124 37.13 20.74 -16.00
C ASN A 124 37.11 19.30 -16.50
N VAL A 125 36.01 18.87 -17.12
CA VAL A 125 35.91 17.51 -17.68
C VAL A 125 36.90 17.31 -18.82
N LEU A 126 37.03 18.26 -19.73
CA LEU A 126 38.02 18.18 -20.82
C LEU A 126 39.45 18.02 -20.29
N THR A 127 39.81 18.81 -19.27
CA THR A 127 41.12 18.74 -18.60
C THR A 127 41.36 17.34 -18.06
N MET A 128 40.39 16.78 -17.34
CA MET A 128 40.48 15.40 -16.82
C MET A 128 40.68 14.39 -17.94
N MET A 129 39.95 14.49 -19.06
CA MET A 129 40.11 13.52 -20.17
C MET A 129 41.47 13.65 -20.88
N LEU A 130 41.95 14.89 -21.12
CA LEU A 130 43.24 15.10 -21.78
C LEU A 130 44.42 14.65 -20.92
N GLU A 131 44.35 14.87 -19.61
CA GLU A 131 45.36 14.37 -18.66
C GLU A 131 45.35 12.85 -18.56
N ASP A 132 44.17 12.21 -18.49
CA ASP A 132 44.06 10.75 -18.46
C ASP A 132 44.68 10.09 -19.71
N VAL A 133 44.49 10.70 -20.89
CA VAL A 133 44.92 10.11 -22.17
C VAL A 133 46.33 10.50 -22.56
N THR A 134 46.73 11.75 -22.29
CA THR A 134 48.00 12.30 -22.80
C THR A 134 49.01 12.66 -21.71
N GLY A 135 48.61 12.58 -20.44
CA GLY A 135 49.42 13.02 -19.31
C GLY A 135 49.56 14.55 -19.20
N ASP A 136 48.79 15.30 -19.99
CA ASP A 136 48.89 16.76 -20.09
C ASP A 136 47.52 17.38 -20.41
N ALA A 137 47.12 18.38 -19.62
CA ALA A 137 45.88 19.15 -19.77
C ALA A 137 45.81 20.00 -21.05
N THR A 138 46.93 20.25 -21.72
CA THR A 138 46.94 21.19 -22.86
C THR A 138 46.16 20.64 -24.07
N SER A 139 45.40 21.52 -24.73
CA SER A 139 44.62 21.17 -25.92
C SER A 139 45.47 20.52 -27.00
N LYS A 140 45.01 19.35 -27.48
CA LYS A 140 45.71 18.53 -28.48
C LYS A 140 45.05 18.63 -29.85
N PRO A 141 45.75 18.37 -30.96
CA PRO A 141 45.13 18.33 -32.29
C PRO A 141 43.98 17.32 -32.33
N LEU A 142 42.79 17.76 -32.73
CA LEU A 142 41.61 16.92 -32.84
C LEU A 142 41.69 16.08 -34.12
N ASN A 143 42.10 14.83 -33.98
CA ASN A 143 42.22 13.86 -35.07
C ASN A 143 41.69 12.48 -34.66
N GLU A 144 41.52 11.58 -35.62
CA GLU A 144 40.96 10.23 -35.37
C GLU A 144 41.78 9.46 -34.34
N ARG A 145 43.11 9.63 -34.36
CA ARG A 145 44.00 8.97 -33.40
C ARG A 145 43.73 9.41 -31.96
N LEU A 146 43.53 10.71 -31.72
CA LEU A 146 43.18 11.21 -30.39
C LEU A 146 41.84 10.67 -29.93
N VAL A 147 40.83 10.66 -30.81
CA VAL A 147 39.49 10.11 -30.49
C VAL A 147 39.57 8.61 -30.19
N ALA A 148 40.33 7.84 -30.98
CA ALA A 148 40.58 6.43 -30.71
C ALA A 148 41.25 6.24 -29.34
N SER A 149 42.31 7.01 -29.04
CA SER A 149 43.01 6.93 -27.75
C SER A 149 42.15 7.34 -26.56
N LEU A 150 41.20 8.26 -26.73
CA LEU A 150 40.19 8.58 -25.71
C LEU A 150 39.33 7.35 -25.38
N PHE A 151 38.82 6.65 -26.40
CA PHE A 151 38.05 5.42 -26.17
C PHE A 151 38.90 4.28 -25.59
N GLU A 152 40.13 4.09 -26.08
CA GLU A 152 41.06 3.08 -25.53
C GLU A 152 41.33 3.32 -24.05
N ALA A 153 41.56 4.57 -23.64
CA ALA A 153 41.84 4.92 -22.24
C ALA A 153 40.64 4.64 -21.31
N TYR A 154 39.42 4.74 -21.81
CA TYR A 154 38.19 4.44 -21.05
C TYR A 154 37.64 3.02 -21.29
N GLY A 155 38.42 2.14 -21.95
CA GLY A 155 38.07 0.73 -22.14
C GLY A 155 37.04 0.45 -23.25
N GLU A 156 36.75 1.41 -24.12
CA GLU A 156 35.79 1.29 -25.23
C GLU A 156 36.48 0.83 -26.52
N MET A 157 37.10 -0.36 -26.49
CA MET A 157 37.94 -0.86 -27.59
C MET A 157 37.17 -1.03 -28.91
N ASP A 158 35.87 -1.28 -28.87
CA ASP A 158 35.05 -1.42 -30.08
C ASP A 158 34.78 -0.05 -30.73
N LEU A 159 34.48 0.97 -29.93
CA LEU A 159 34.33 2.35 -30.41
C LEU A 159 35.67 2.93 -30.85
N ALA A 160 36.78 2.53 -30.22
CA ALA A 160 38.13 2.89 -30.64
C ALA A 160 38.52 2.35 -32.02
N LYS A 161 37.85 1.29 -32.51
CA LYS A 161 38.10 0.73 -33.86
C LYS A 161 37.19 1.35 -34.93
N ASP A 162 36.13 2.06 -34.55
CA ASP A 162 35.16 2.65 -35.47
C ASP A 162 35.64 4.01 -36.01
N SER A 163 36.51 3.97 -37.04
CA SER A 163 36.98 5.18 -37.75
C SER A 163 35.84 6.02 -38.34
N SER A 164 34.71 5.40 -38.68
CA SER A 164 33.56 6.15 -39.22
C SER A 164 32.92 7.03 -38.15
N LEU A 165 32.78 6.50 -36.93
CA LEU A 165 32.34 7.25 -35.76
C LEU A 165 33.32 8.36 -35.41
N HIS A 166 34.64 8.11 -35.44
CA HIS A 166 35.65 9.14 -35.13
C HIS A 166 35.55 10.35 -36.06
N LYS A 167 35.39 10.11 -37.36
CA LYS A 167 35.19 11.18 -38.35
C LYS A 167 33.92 11.97 -38.06
N ALA A 168 32.83 11.29 -37.73
CA ALA A 168 31.57 11.93 -37.37
C ALA A 168 31.69 12.75 -36.07
N MET A 169 32.45 12.25 -35.08
CA MET A 169 32.75 12.96 -33.84
C MET A 169 33.59 14.22 -34.07
N ILE A 170 34.62 14.14 -34.90
CA ILE A 170 35.45 15.29 -35.27
C ILE A 170 34.61 16.33 -36.02
N GLN A 171 33.74 15.89 -36.93
CA GLN A 171 32.84 16.77 -37.67
C GLN A 171 31.85 17.48 -36.72
N ALA A 172 31.29 16.78 -35.74
CA ALA A 172 30.39 17.36 -34.75
C ALA A 172 31.10 18.39 -33.84
N ALA A 173 32.35 18.12 -33.47
CA ALA A 173 33.17 19.01 -32.66
C ALA A 173 33.77 20.21 -33.44
N ASN A 174 33.91 20.08 -34.76
CA ASN A 174 34.42 21.13 -35.64
C ASN A 174 33.44 21.42 -36.79
N PRO A 175 32.24 21.98 -36.49
CA PRO A 175 31.22 22.25 -37.50
C PRO A 175 31.71 23.26 -38.56
N THR A 176 32.69 24.10 -38.21
CA THR A 176 33.31 25.07 -39.13
C THR A 176 34.33 24.46 -40.09
N GLY A 177 34.74 23.20 -39.90
CA GLY A 177 35.73 22.55 -40.75
C GLY A 177 37.11 23.20 -40.73
N ARG A 178 37.52 23.81 -39.61
CA ARG A 178 38.86 24.43 -39.49
C ARG A 178 39.95 23.38 -39.64
N GLU A 179 40.90 23.62 -40.54
CA GLU A 179 42.11 22.81 -40.65
C GLU A 179 42.92 22.94 -39.36
N ASN A 180 43.38 21.82 -38.80
CA ASN A 180 44.13 21.75 -37.54
C ASN A 180 43.36 22.23 -36.29
N ALA A 181 42.04 22.00 -36.24
CA ALA A 181 41.29 22.18 -35.00
C ALA A 181 41.95 21.42 -33.84
N LYS A 182 42.07 22.09 -32.69
CA LYS A 182 42.50 21.46 -31.43
C LYS A 182 41.27 21.09 -30.64
N LEU A 183 41.33 20.02 -29.85
CA LEU A 183 40.35 19.68 -28.85
C LEU A 183 40.52 20.64 -27.66
N ASP A 184 39.79 21.75 -27.73
CA ASP A 184 39.65 22.81 -26.74
C ASP A 184 38.22 22.87 -26.20
N VAL A 185 37.94 23.79 -25.28
CA VAL A 185 36.62 23.92 -24.65
C VAL A 185 35.52 24.15 -25.70
N ASN A 186 35.79 24.97 -26.72
CA ASN A 186 34.82 25.31 -27.76
C ASN A 186 34.48 24.13 -28.67
N THR A 187 35.50 23.41 -29.15
CA THR A 187 35.31 22.23 -30.00
C THR A 187 34.71 21.06 -29.23
N PHE A 188 35.12 20.84 -27.97
CA PHE A 188 34.52 19.81 -27.13
C PHE A 188 33.05 20.14 -26.79
N SER A 189 32.77 21.38 -26.40
CA SER A 189 31.41 21.90 -26.20
C SER A 189 30.54 21.67 -27.45
N SER A 190 31.05 22.05 -28.64
CA SER A 190 30.38 21.80 -29.91
C SER A 190 30.08 20.31 -30.12
N GLY A 191 31.04 19.42 -29.84
CA GLY A 191 30.87 17.97 -29.96
C GLY A 191 29.75 17.43 -29.06
N LEU A 192 29.57 18.02 -27.88
CA LEU A 192 28.55 17.63 -26.91
C LEU A 192 27.13 18.10 -27.27
N VAL A 193 26.99 19.23 -27.98
CA VAL A 193 25.69 19.92 -28.13
C VAL A 193 25.19 20.14 -29.56
N THR A 194 26.02 19.94 -30.59
CA THR A 194 25.63 20.25 -31.98
C THR A 194 24.39 19.48 -32.44
N ASP A 195 24.20 18.26 -31.95
CA ASP A 195 23.11 17.36 -32.31
C ASP A 195 21.86 17.49 -31.42
N ILE A 196 21.83 18.40 -30.44
CA ILE A 196 20.71 18.56 -29.48
C ILE A 196 20.15 19.99 -29.46
N GLN A 197 20.47 20.81 -30.48
CA GLN A 197 20.03 22.21 -30.58
C GLN A 197 18.50 22.39 -30.67
N GLU A 198 17.76 21.35 -31.05
CA GLU A 198 16.29 21.40 -31.08
C GLU A 198 15.65 21.43 -29.67
N TYR A 199 16.42 21.15 -28.60
CA TYR A 199 15.92 21.26 -27.23
C TYR A 199 15.76 22.73 -26.82
N ASP A 200 14.51 23.16 -26.59
CA ASP A 200 14.19 24.51 -26.13
C ASP A 200 14.29 24.60 -24.59
N LEU A 201 15.34 25.26 -24.09
CA LEU A 201 15.56 25.51 -22.66
C LEU A 201 14.38 26.22 -21.99
N LYS A 202 13.55 26.97 -22.73
CA LYS A 202 12.36 27.65 -22.17
C LYS A 202 11.31 26.66 -21.69
N ASN A 203 11.32 25.42 -22.17
CA ASN A 203 10.36 24.40 -21.74
C ASN A 203 10.57 23.96 -20.29
N GLU A 204 11.75 24.22 -19.70
CA GLU A 204 12.04 23.98 -18.28
C GLU A 204 11.25 24.91 -17.35
N THR A 205 10.90 26.11 -17.83
CA THR A 205 10.19 27.12 -17.03
C THR A 205 8.73 27.34 -17.46
N ARG A 206 8.32 26.76 -18.60
CA ARG A 206 6.93 26.80 -19.10
C ARG A 206 6.01 25.86 -18.31
N THR A 207 4.78 26.32 -18.07
CA THR A 207 3.68 25.56 -17.43
C THR A 207 2.94 24.67 -18.44
N THR A 208 3.70 23.81 -19.10
CA THR A 208 3.29 22.92 -20.18
C THR A 208 3.71 21.49 -19.87
N CYS A 209 3.05 20.51 -20.49
CA CYS A 209 3.50 19.13 -20.40
C CYS A 209 4.56 18.77 -21.44
N ASN A 210 5.35 17.73 -21.15
CA ASN A 210 6.39 17.24 -22.07
C ASN A 210 5.84 16.90 -23.46
N LEU A 211 4.62 16.37 -23.54
CA LEU A 211 3.97 16.09 -24.82
C LEU A 211 3.61 17.37 -25.58
N GLU A 212 3.17 18.42 -24.89
CA GLU A 212 2.91 19.72 -25.50
C GLU A 212 4.20 20.36 -25.98
N ASP A 213 5.22 20.41 -25.10
CA ASP A 213 6.55 20.94 -25.36
C ASP A 213 7.16 20.35 -26.62
N VAL A 214 7.04 19.01 -26.74
CA VAL A 214 7.64 18.28 -27.83
C VAL A 214 6.72 18.15 -29.03
N LEU A 215 5.40 18.02 -28.95
CA LEU A 215 4.58 17.75 -30.15
C LEU A 215 3.71 18.92 -30.60
N LEU A 216 3.38 19.88 -29.72
CA LEU A 216 2.37 20.91 -29.98
C LEU A 216 2.95 22.33 -30.15
N THR A 217 4.15 22.61 -29.63
CA THR A 217 4.67 23.99 -29.46
C THR A 217 5.06 24.75 -30.74
N ARG A 218 4.89 24.21 -31.96
CA ARG A 218 5.50 24.84 -33.15
C ARG A 218 4.62 25.07 -34.38
N GLY A 219 3.28 24.93 -34.35
CA GLY A 219 2.57 25.11 -35.62
C GLY A 219 1.05 25.17 -35.73
N SER A 220 0.24 25.33 -34.67
CA SER A 220 -1.22 25.43 -34.88
C SER A 220 -1.77 26.85 -34.98
N GLN A 221 -1.03 27.92 -34.66
CA GLN A 221 -1.59 29.29 -34.78
C GLN A 221 -0.70 30.40 -35.36
N GLU A 222 0.64 30.31 -35.36
CA GLU A 222 1.49 31.47 -35.73
C GLU A 222 2.36 31.31 -37.01
N PHE A 223 2.30 30.19 -37.72
CA PHE A 223 3.09 29.98 -38.96
C PHE A 223 2.26 29.89 -40.26
N LEU A 224 1.10 30.53 -40.27
CA LEU A 224 0.56 31.14 -41.50
C LEU A 224 0.33 32.63 -41.26
N PRO A 225 1.38 33.47 -41.08
CA PRO A 225 1.29 34.74 -41.78
C PRO A 225 1.04 34.37 -43.24
N ALA A 226 0.19 35.12 -43.93
CA ALA A 226 0.04 35.00 -45.37
C ALA A 226 1.41 35.23 -46.03
N MET A 227 2.27 34.22 -46.04
CA MET A 227 3.45 34.16 -46.89
C MET A 227 2.88 34.00 -48.28
N SER A 228 2.83 35.13 -48.97
CA SER A 228 2.58 35.28 -50.39
C SER A 228 3.07 34.05 -51.15
N ASP A 229 2.11 33.42 -51.81
CA ASP A 229 2.06 32.14 -52.51
C ASP A 229 3.09 31.92 -53.64
N LYS A 230 4.27 32.56 -53.62
CA LYS A 230 5.12 32.66 -54.83
C LYS A 230 6.48 31.97 -54.81
N ASP A 231 7.14 31.73 -53.68
CA ASP A 231 8.57 31.29 -53.76
C ASP A 231 8.97 30.05 -52.92
N LEU A 232 8.04 29.34 -52.28
CA LEU A 232 8.35 28.06 -51.63
C LEU A 232 7.80 26.90 -52.45
N SER A 233 8.69 26.18 -53.14
CA SER A 233 8.33 25.02 -53.94
C SER A 233 7.57 23.99 -53.08
N PHE A 234 6.35 23.68 -53.49
CA PHE A 234 5.42 22.79 -52.80
C PHE A 234 6.02 21.39 -52.54
N HIS A 235 7.04 21.00 -53.32
CA HIS A 235 7.69 19.70 -53.26
C HIS A 235 8.53 19.45 -51.99
N ASP A 236 9.20 20.46 -51.43
CA ASP A 236 10.04 20.26 -50.23
C ASP A 236 9.23 20.17 -48.94
N VAL A 237 8.09 20.87 -48.88
CA VAL A 237 7.18 20.81 -47.73
C VAL A 237 6.42 19.47 -47.72
N GLU A 238 6.05 18.95 -48.90
CA GLU A 238 5.34 17.68 -49.01
C GLU A 238 6.25 16.47 -48.72
N ASN A 239 7.53 16.52 -49.08
CA ASN A 239 8.50 15.49 -48.72
C ASN A 239 8.86 15.48 -47.22
N LYS A 240 8.86 16.64 -46.55
CA LYS A 240 9.01 16.72 -45.09
C LYS A 240 7.75 16.24 -44.35
N ARG A 241 6.55 16.53 -44.86
CA ARG A 241 5.28 16.03 -44.27
C ARG A 241 5.07 14.52 -44.40
N LYS A 242 5.58 13.88 -45.45
CA LYS A 242 5.45 12.43 -45.66
C LYS A 242 6.27 11.55 -44.70
N ARG A 243 7.10 12.12 -43.81
CA ARG A 243 8.00 11.35 -42.93
C ARG A 243 7.54 11.14 -41.48
N SER A 244 6.53 11.85 -41.00
CA SER A 244 5.97 11.59 -39.66
C SER A 244 4.75 10.69 -39.78
N THR A 245 4.94 9.38 -39.60
CA THR A 245 3.83 8.46 -39.37
C THR A 245 3.04 8.95 -38.15
N PRO A 246 1.72 9.13 -38.25
CA PRO A 246 0.92 9.50 -37.09
C PRO A 246 1.04 8.38 -36.05
N LEU A 247 1.42 8.75 -34.82
CA LEU A 247 1.56 7.81 -33.72
C LEU A 247 0.20 7.14 -33.42
N LEU A 248 0.15 5.82 -33.49
CA LEU A 248 -1.06 5.02 -33.21
C LEU A 248 -1.31 4.96 -31.70
N THR A 249 -2.54 4.68 -31.27
CA THR A 249 -2.94 4.58 -29.86
C THR A 249 -3.81 3.32 -29.64
N GLU A 250 -3.60 2.52 -28.57
CA GLU A 250 -4.31 1.23 -28.33
C GLU A 250 -5.38 1.29 -27.24
N TRP A 251 -6.37 0.40 -27.31
CA TRP A 251 -7.48 0.33 -26.38
C TRP A 251 -7.28 -0.75 -25.31
N THR A 252 -7.19 -0.36 -24.03
CA THR A 252 -6.78 -1.23 -22.90
C THR A 252 -7.94 -1.69 -22.00
N ALA A 253 -9.16 -1.88 -22.53
CA ALA A 253 -10.35 -2.24 -21.73
C ALA A 253 -10.51 -1.39 -20.45
N GLN A 254 -10.26 -0.09 -20.63
CA GLN A 254 -10.08 0.91 -19.58
C GLN A 254 -11.28 1.09 -18.63
N SER A 255 -12.42 0.48 -18.96
CA SER A 255 -13.65 0.53 -18.17
C SER A 255 -13.66 -0.38 -16.95
N ILE A 256 -12.74 -1.35 -16.84
CA ILE A 256 -12.62 -2.34 -15.75
C ILE A 256 -11.19 -2.51 -15.22
N ASP A 257 -10.22 -1.84 -15.85
CA ASP A 257 -8.80 -1.93 -15.51
C ASP A 257 -8.47 -1.01 -14.33
N SER A 258 -8.64 -1.53 -13.12
CA SER A 258 -8.21 -0.85 -11.89
C SER A 258 -6.71 -0.61 -11.86
N THR A 259 -5.96 -1.38 -12.64
CA THR A 259 -4.50 -1.53 -12.60
C THR A 259 -3.81 -0.38 -13.27
N ALA A 260 -4.31 0.01 -14.43
CA ALA A 260 -3.82 1.14 -15.17
C ALA A 260 -4.48 2.48 -14.79
N GLY A 261 -5.48 2.50 -13.88
CA GLY A 261 -6.14 3.72 -13.43
C GLY A 261 -6.92 4.45 -14.52
N ASN A 262 -7.31 3.74 -15.59
CA ASN A 262 -7.84 4.32 -16.82
C ASN A 262 -9.37 4.56 -16.80
N TYR A 263 -9.99 4.58 -15.63
CA TYR A 263 -11.39 4.91 -15.50
C TYR A 263 -11.64 6.39 -15.76
N ARG A 264 -12.69 6.69 -16.52
CA ARG A 264 -13.20 8.05 -16.63
C ARG A 264 -13.79 8.50 -15.30
N ASN A 265 -14.48 7.58 -14.61
CA ASN A 265 -15.18 7.85 -13.37
C ASN A 265 -15.00 6.69 -12.38
N LYS A 266 -14.23 6.93 -11.31
CA LYS A 266 -13.95 5.93 -10.26
C LYS A 266 -15.18 5.60 -9.41
N TYR A 267 -16.16 6.50 -9.36
CA TYR A 267 -17.35 6.34 -8.54
C TYR A 267 -18.25 5.21 -9.06
N LEU A 268 -18.27 4.96 -10.37
CA LEU A 268 -19.15 3.97 -10.99
C LEU A 268 -18.80 2.49 -10.64
N MET A 269 -17.52 2.11 -10.61
CA MET A 269 -17.09 0.73 -10.32
C MET A 269 -17.39 0.33 -8.87
N VAL A 270 -17.22 1.28 -7.95
CA VAL A 270 -17.51 1.10 -6.53
C VAL A 270 -19.01 0.84 -6.32
N THR A 271 -19.87 1.57 -7.04
CA THR A 271 -21.32 1.38 -6.96
C THR A 271 -21.76 0.00 -7.43
N LEU A 272 -21.12 -0.58 -8.46
CA LEU A 272 -21.45 -1.91 -8.98
C LEU A 272 -21.14 -3.06 -8.01
N VAL A 273 -19.96 -3.05 -7.36
CA VAL A 273 -19.57 -4.09 -6.38
C VAL A 273 -20.47 -4.06 -5.14
N ALA A 274 -20.79 -2.86 -4.66
CA ALA A 274 -21.71 -2.70 -3.53
C ALA A 274 -23.10 -3.27 -3.83
N THR A 275 -23.59 -3.09 -5.06
CA THR A 275 -24.90 -3.61 -5.49
C THR A 275 -24.96 -5.14 -5.40
N VAL A 276 -23.88 -5.87 -5.72
CA VAL A 276 -23.85 -7.36 -5.75
C VAL A 276 -23.98 -7.99 -4.37
N ILE A 277 -23.20 -7.48 -3.41
CA ILE A 277 -23.14 -8.00 -2.04
C ILE A 277 -24.51 -7.83 -1.38
N ILE A 278 -25.10 -6.65 -1.56
CA ILE A 278 -26.41 -6.32 -0.97
C ILE A 278 -27.51 -7.18 -1.60
N THR A 279 -27.48 -7.42 -2.92
CA THR A 279 -28.45 -8.30 -3.59
C THR A 279 -28.33 -9.78 -3.19
N TYR A 280 -27.15 -10.31 -2.84
CA TYR A 280 -27.02 -11.70 -2.36
C TYR A 280 -27.65 -11.91 -0.97
N PHE A 281 -27.32 -11.02 -0.02
CA PHE A 281 -27.84 -11.11 1.34
C PHE A 281 -29.33 -10.80 1.42
N ALA A 282 -29.86 -10.01 0.47
CA ALA A 282 -31.30 -9.83 0.32
C ALA A 282 -32.05 -11.11 -0.09
N TYR A 283 -31.37 -12.08 -0.74
CA TYR A 283 -32.01 -13.24 -1.37
C TYR A 283 -31.87 -14.56 -0.57
N TRP A 284 -30.78 -14.78 0.19
CA TRP A 284 -30.41 -16.11 0.70
C TRP A 284 -30.45 -16.31 2.24
N TYR A 285 -30.67 -15.26 3.04
CA TYR A 285 -30.69 -15.37 4.50
C TYR A 285 -32.12 -15.64 5.02
N ASP A 286 -32.49 -16.92 5.19
CA ASP A 286 -33.74 -17.33 5.86
C ASP A 286 -33.45 -17.82 7.30
N PRO A 287 -33.97 -17.15 8.34
CA PRO A 287 -33.70 -17.47 9.74
C PRO A 287 -34.26 -18.82 10.23
N THR A 288 -35.11 -19.50 9.47
CA THR A 288 -35.76 -20.76 9.88
C THR A 288 -34.81 -21.97 9.99
N MET A 289 -33.58 -21.89 9.49
CA MET A 289 -32.60 -23.00 9.52
C MET A 289 -31.79 -23.17 10.82
N VAL A 290 -32.00 -22.36 11.88
CA VAL A 290 -31.10 -22.29 13.07
C VAL A 290 -31.66 -22.94 14.36
N ALA A 291 -32.79 -23.64 14.34
CA ALA A 291 -33.33 -24.25 15.58
C ALA A 291 -32.52 -25.49 16.04
N THR A 292 -31.61 -25.30 17.01
CA THR A 292 -30.61 -26.28 17.51
C THR A 292 -31.02 -27.05 18.77
N SER A 293 -32.16 -26.74 19.38
CA SER A 293 -32.53 -27.21 20.74
C SER A 293 -32.86 -28.70 20.87
N GLY A 294 -32.99 -29.45 19.76
CA GLY A 294 -33.47 -30.83 19.79
C GLY A 294 -32.46 -31.93 20.11
N LEU A 295 -31.14 -31.64 20.21
CA LEU A 295 -30.09 -32.68 20.08
C LEU A 295 -29.20 -32.94 21.32
N CYS A 296 -29.25 -32.14 22.41
CA CYS A 296 -28.45 -32.36 23.65
C CYS A 296 -29.29 -32.18 24.94
N PRO A 297 -30.14 -33.15 25.36
CA PRO A 297 -31.13 -32.93 26.43
C PRO A 297 -30.67 -33.25 27.87
N GLU A 298 -29.59 -34.01 28.09
CA GLU A 298 -29.30 -34.66 29.39
C GLU A 298 -28.54 -33.82 30.46
N TYR A 299 -28.16 -32.57 30.21
CA TYR A 299 -27.35 -31.78 31.16
C TYR A 299 -27.87 -30.34 31.36
N ALA A 300 -28.51 -30.07 32.51
CA ALA A 300 -28.93 -28.73 32.92
C ALA A 300 -27.78 -27.95 33.59
N TYR A 301 -27.66 -26.65 33.32
CA TYR A 301 -26.56 -25.81 33.79
C TYR A 301 -26.96 -25.02 35.05
N ASP A 302 -26.17 -25.05 36.12
CA ASP A 302 -26.42 -24.28 37.36
C ASP A 302 -25.64 -22.94 37.37
N TYR A 303 -26.37 -21.81 37.45
CA TYR A 303 -25.83 -20.45 37.38
C TYR A 303 -25.15 -19.96 38.67
N TYR A 304 -25.40 -20.61 39.80
CA TYR A 304 -24.87 -20.21 41.11
C TYR A 304 -23.76 -21.14 41.60
N ALA A 305 -23.64 -22.34 41.03
CA ALA A 305 -22.64 -23.31 41.41
C ALA A 305 -21.22 -22.95 40.91
N PRO A 306 -20.18 -23.28 41.70
CA PRO A 306 -18.80 -23.15 41.26
C PRO A 306 -18.52 -24.05 40.03
N TRP A 307 -17.54 -23.62 39.23
CA TRP A 307 -17.21 -24.16 37.91
C TRP A 307 -17.08 -25.69 37.80
N THR A 308 -16.69 -26.38 38.87
CA THR A 308 -16.44 -27.83 38.89
C THR A 308 -17.67 -28.70 38.60
N VAL A 309 -18.88 -28.17 38.81
CA VAL A 309 -20.13 -28.91 38.64
C VAL A 309 -20.63 -28.92 37.18
N ASN A 310 -20.19 -27.96 36.35
CA ASN A 310 -20.78 -27.63 35.04
C ASN A 310 -20.01 -28.14 33.79
N SER A 311 -19.17 -29.18 33.92
CA SER A 311 -18.22 -29.57 32.85
C SER A 311 -18.82 -30.40 31.69
N GLY A 312 -19.83 -31.24 31.95
CA GLY A 312 -20.40 -32.16 30.95
C GLY A 312 -21.19 -31.47 29.82
N THR A 313 -22.01 -30.47 30.15
CA THR A 313 -22.83 -29.70 29.19
C THR A 313 -22.00 -29.00 28.11
N ILE A 314 -20.82 -28.50 28.51
CA ILE A 314 -19.91 -27.75 27.63
C ILE A 314 -19.36 -28.65 26.51
N ALA A 315 -19.20 -29.95 26.74
CA ALA A 315 -18.67 -30.87 25.74
C ALA A 315 -19.66 -31.15 24.59
N CYS A 316 -20.97 -31.20 24.83
CA CYS A 316 -22.00 -31.50 23.81
C CYS A 316 -22.18 -30.33 22.81
N GLU A 317 -22.24 -29.09 23.30
CA GLU A 317 -22.42 -27.88 22.47
C GLU A 317 -21.31 -27.69 21.42
N VAL A 318 -20.08 -28.11 21.74
CA VAL A 318 -18.93 -28.01 20.83
C VAL A 318 -19.10 -28.92 19.60
N GLY A 319 -19.66 -30.13 19.77
CA GLY A 319 -19.80 -31.12 18.70
C GLY A 319 -20.71 -30.65 17.55
N PHE A 320 -21.87 -30.04 17.86
CA PHE A 320 -22.88 -29.64 16.87
C PHE A 320 -22.46 -28.45 16.01
N SER A 321 -21.78 -27.47 16.61
CA SER A 321 -21.29 -26.28 15.92
C SER A 321 -20.44 -26.63 14.68
N LEU A 322 -19.68 -27.72 14.74
CA LEU A 322 -18.80 -28.17 13.65
C LEU A 322 -19.56 -28.53 12.36
N LEU A 323 -20.76 -29.11 12.44
CA LEU A 323 -21.50 -29.63 11.28
C LEU A 323 -22.14 -28.52 10.43
N SER A 324 -22.67 -27.48 11.07
CA SER A 324 -23.39 -26.38 10.40
C SER A 324 -22.50 -25.52 9.49
N TRP A 325 -21.28 -25.20 9.93
CA TRP A 325 -20.34 -24.36 9.16
C TRP A 325 -19.88 -25.01 7.85
N LEU A 326 -20.03 -26.33 7.66
CA LEU A 326 -19.60 -26.99 6.41
C LEU A 326 -20.53 -26.65 5.23
N THR A 327 -21.84 -26.52 5.47
CA THR A 327 -22.86 -26.43 4.41
C THR A 327 -22.92 -25.05 3.74
N THR A 328 -22.86 -23.96 4.52
CA THR A 328 -22.96 -22.55 4.05
C THR A 328 -21.85 -22.16 3.06
N PHE A 329 -20.69 -22.81 3.15
CA PHE A 329 -19.51 -22.60 2.32
C PHE A 329 -19.73 -22.77 0.82
N VAL A 330 -20.57 -23.74 0.41
CA VAL A 330 -20.65 -24.17 -0.99
C VAL A 330 -21.51 -23.22 -1.85
N VAL A 331 -22.58 -22.65 -1.29
CA VAL A 331 -23.62 -21.91 -2.04
C VAL A 331 -23.20 -20.49 -2.45
N PHE A 332 -22.52 -19.75 -1.58
CA PHE A 332 -22.12 -18.35 -1.79
C PHE A 332 -21.21 -18.18 -3.04
N SER A 333 -20.51 -19.26 -3.39
CA SER A 333 -19.50 -19.28 -4.43
C SER A 333 -19.98 -19.04 -5.85
N ALA A 334 -21.20 -19.50 -6.16
CA ALA A 334 -21.71 -19.48 -7.53
C ALA A 334 -22.29 -18.11 -7.94
N PHE A 335 -22.76 -17.30 -6.99
CA PHE A 335 -23.59 -16.13 -7.27
C PHE A 335 -22.80 -14.89 -7.72
N GLY A 336 -21.71 -14.54 -7.05
CA GLY A 336 -20.99 -13.28 -7.34
C GLY A 336 -20.21 -13.24 -8.66
N LEU A 337 -19.95 -14.40 -9.30
CA LEU A 337 -19.25 -14.46 -10.59
C LEU A 337 -20.07 -13.81 -11.73
N PHE A 338 -21.40 -13.85 -11.65
CA PHE A 338 -22.29 -13.47 -12.74
C PHE A 338 -22.55 -11.95 -12.83
N PHE A 339 -22.61 -11.24 -11.70
CA PHE A 339 -23.14 -9.87 -11.63
C PHE A 339 -22.08 -8.78 -11.94
N VAL A 340 -20.87 -8.87 -11.36
CA VAL A 340 -19.82 -7.83 -11.50
C VAL A 340 -19.25 -7.77 -12.93
N GLY A 341 -19.20 -8.91 -13.62
CA GLY A 341 -18.59 -9.02 -14.93
C GLY A 341 -19.31 -8.23 -16.04
N LEU A 342 -20.65 -8.17 -16.00
CA LEU A 342 -21.44 -7.59 -17.09
C LEU A 342 -21.78 -6.10 -16.88
N GLY A 343 -21.85 -5.61 -15.63
CA GLY A 343 -22.31 -4.25 -15.31
C GLY A 343 -21.32 -3.11 -15.58
N SER A 344 -20.06 -3.40 -15.87
CA SER A 344 -18.95 -2.43 -15.88
C SER A 344 -18.56 -1.90 -17.27
N LEU A 345 -19.39 -2.15 -18.29
CA LEU A 345 -19.16 -1.71 -19.67
C LEU A 345 -19.30 -0.17 -19.84
N GLY A 346 -18.33 0.48 -20.51
CA GLY A 346 -18.43 1.89 -20.94
C GLY A 346 -17.81 2.97 -20.05
N ASN A 347 -17.01 2.62 -19.04
CA ASN A 347 -16.37 3.54 -18.09
C ASN A 347 -14.88 3.93 -18.41
N GLY A 348 -14.39 3.68 -19.63
CA GLY A 348 -12.96 3.90 -19.96
C GLY A 348 -12.61 5.33 -20.43
N ILE A 349 -11.37 5.80 -20.21
CA ILE A 349 -10.87 7.11 -20.70
C ILE A 349 -10.76 7.16 -22.23
N GLY A 350 -10.33 6.06 -22.86
CA GLY A 350 -10.12 5.88 -24.29
C GLY A 350 -11.35 5.36 -25.03
N THR A 351 -12.54 5.50 -24.44
CA THR A 351 -13.78 5.03 -25.08
C THR A 351 -14.10 5.93 -26.28
N VAL A 352 -13.72 5.46 -27.47
CA VAL A 352 -13.88 6.20 -28.74
C VAL A 352 -15.36 6.34 -29.11
N LYS A 353 -16.18 5.32 -28.78
CA LYS A 353 -17.61 5.28 -29.08
C LYS A 353 -18.43 5.74 -27.86
N LYS A 354 -19.10 6.88 -28.01
CA LYS A 354 -19.88 7.54 -26.95
C LYS A 354 -21.03 6.69 -26.36
N TRP A 355 -21.46 5.60 -27.00
CA TRP A 355 -22.65 4.81 -26.61
C TRP A 355 -22.40 3.64 -25.64
N TRP A 356 -21.15 3.21 -25.42
CA TRP A 356 -20.87 2.06 -24.53
C TRP A 356 -21.32 2.29 -23.09
N SER A 357 -21.33 3.54 -22.63
CA SER A 357 -21.85 3.90 -21.31
C SER A 357 -23.35 3.61 -21.15
N LEU A 358 -24.10 3.46 -22.26
CA LEU A 358 -25.53 3.08 -22.24
C LEU A 358 -25.74 1.57 -22.10
N VAL A 359 -24.79 0.72 -22.49
CA VAL A 359 -24.93 -0.75 -22.34
C VAL A 359 -24.77 -1.17 -20.88
N GLY A 360 -23.77 -0.62 -20.19
CA GLY A 360 -23.59 -0.83 -18.75
C GLY A 360 -24.83 -0.43 -17.95
N PHE A 361 -25.45 0.70 -18.33
CA PHE A 361 -26.73 1.15 -17.77
C PHE A 361 -27.84 0.09 -17.88
N VAL A 362 -28.00 -0.58 -19.04
CA VAL A 362 -29.08 -1.56 -19.26
C VAL A 362 -28.88 -2.85 -18.45
N VAL A 363 -27.65 -3.33 -18.30
CA VAL A 363 -27.35 -4.54 -17.53
C VAL A 363 -27.68 -4.36 -16.05
N VAL A 364 -27.26 -3.22 -15.49
CA VAL A 364 -27.55 -2.89 -14.09
C VAL A 364 -29.06 -2.79 -13.86
N PHE A 365 -29.77 -2.19 -14.80
CA PHE A 365 -31.23 -2.09 -14.75
C PHE A 365 -31.90 -3.48 -14.69
N LEU A 366 -31.52 -4.42 -15.55
CA LEU A 366 -32.15 -5.74 -15.62
C LEU A 366 -31.90 -6.65 -14.42
N LEU A 367 -30.81 -6.45 -13.66
CA LEU A 367 -30.48 -7.28 -12.51
C LEU A 367 -31.06 -6.73 -11.20
N VAL A 368 -31.11 -5.41 -11.07
CA VAL A 368 -31.54 -4.76 -9.82
C VAL A 368 -33.06 -4.65 -9.75
N VAL A 369 -33.72 -4.33 -10.87
CA VAL A 369 -35.16 -4.04 -10.87
C VAL A 369 -36.02 -5.29 -10.55
N PRO A 370 -35.77 -6.49 -11.11
CA PRO A 370 -36.61 -7.66 -10.82
C PRO A 370 -36.54 -8.14 -9.36
N ALA A 371 -35.40 -8.01 -8.70
CA ALA A 371 -35.23 -8.37 -7.28
C ALA A 371 -36.12 -7.52 -6.37
N TYR A 372 -36.34 -6.26 -6.74
CA TYR A 372 -37.22 -5.35 -6.01
C TYR A 372 -38.71 -5.62 -6.26
N VAL A 373 -39.08 -6.09 -7.46
CA VAL A 373 -40.49 -6.25 -7.85
C VAL A 373 -41.15 -7.50 -7.25
N ASN A 374 -40.37 -8.49 -6.80
CA ASN A 374 -40.91 -9.82 -6.45
C ASN A 374 -41.01 -10.15 -4.94
N ASN A 375 -40.58 -9.26 -4.03
CA ASN A 375 -40.58 -9.52 -2.58
C ASN A 375 -41.78 -8.86 -1.88
N GLY A 376 -42.77 -9.67 -1.50
CA GLY A 376 -43.87 -9.28 -0.63
C GLY A 376 -43.61 -9.64 0.83
N GLU A 377 -43.81 -8.65 1.72
CA GLU A 377 -44.17 -8.77 3.15
C GLU A 377 -43.09 -8.77 4.27
N VAL A 378 -41.79 -9.04 4.05
CA VAL A 378 -40.80 -8.98 5.16
C VAL A 378 -40.09 -7.62 5.24
N ARG A 379 -40.41 -6.83 6.29
CA ARG A 379 -39.87 -5.47 6.52
C ARG A 379 -38.34 -5.37 6.52
N ALA A 380 -37.62 -6.35 7.05
CA ALA A 380 -36.16 -6.33 7.10
C ALA A 380 -35.53 -6.48 5.70
N GLN A 381 -36.21 -7.20 4.82
CA GLN A 381 -35.79 -7.43 3.43
C GLN A 381 -35.98 -6.18 2.57
N TYR A 382 -37.02 -5.39 2.87
CA TYR A 382 -37.36 -4.14 2.18
C TYR A 382 -36.21 -3.11 2.19
N PHE A 383 -35.39 -3.06 3.25
CA PHE A 383 -34.25 -2.16 3.34
C PHE A 383 -33.10 -2.54 2.43
N LEU A 384 -32.77 -3.84 2.38
CA LEU A 384 -31.72 -4.36 1.49
C LEU A 384 -32.14 -4.22 0.02
N ASP A 385 -33.43 -4.46 -0.26
CA ASP A 385 -34.01 -4.30 -1.59
C ASP A 385 -34.02 -2.83 -2.06
N THR A 386 -34.39 -1.89 -1.16
CA THR A 386 -34.37 -0.45 -1.46
C THR A 386 -32.95 0.10 -1.61
N ALA A 387 -32.01 -0.36 -0.78
CA ALA A 387 -30.60 0.03 -0.88
C ALA A 387 -29.98 -0.46 -2.20
N SER A 388 -30.29 -1.70 -2.61
CA SER A 388 -29.90 -2.23 -3.91
C SER A 388 -30.44 -1.37 -5.06
N LEU A 389 -31.70 -0.94 -4.99
CA LEU A 389 -32.33 -0.08 -6.00
C LEU A 389 -31.70 1.30 -6.12
N VAL A 390 -31.46 2.00 -5.00
CA VAL A 390 -30.84 3.34 -4.98
C VAL A 390 -29.42 3.30 -5.54
N LEU A 391 -28.64 2.29 -5.17
CA LEU A 391 -27.30 2.10 -5.72
C LEU A 391 -27.34 1.81 -7.22
N GLY A 392 -28.32 1.03 -7.68
CA GLY A 392 -28.61 0.86 -9.10
C GLY A 392 -28.86 2.20 -9.82
N ILE A 393 -29.67 3.11 -9.23
CA ILE A 393 -29.99 4.42 -9.81
C ILE A 393 -28.78 5.36 -9.87
N VAL A 394 -27.95 5.37 -8.82
CA VAL A 394 -26.73 6.19 -8.80
C VAL A 394 -25.72 5.69 -9.83
N ALA A 395 -25.54 4.37 -9.96
CA ALA A 395 -24.70 3.79 -11.01
C ALA A 395 -25.20 4.25 -12.41
N MET A 396 -26.51 4.20 -12.62
CA MET A 396 -27.16 4.68 -13.84
C MET A 396 -26.92 6.19 -14.11
N ALA A 397 -27.00 7.07 -13.11
CA ALA A 397 -26.79 8.52 -13.27
C ALA A 397 -25.33 8.89 -13.59
N LEU A 398 -24.37 8.18 -13.02
CA LEU A 398 -22.93 8.37 -13.30
C LEU A 398 -22.57 7.98 -14.73
N HIS A 399 -23.21 6.92 -15.26
CA HIS A 399 -23.11 6.58 -16.69
C HIS A 399 -23.60 7.73 -17.58
N LEU A 400 -24.67 8.43 -17.18
CA LEU A 400 -25.25 9.55 -17.94
C LEU A 400 -24.40 10.83 -17.87
N PHE A 401 -23.85 11.20 -16.71
CA PHE A 401 -22.98 12.38 -16.56
C PHE A 401 -21.69 12.25 -17.39
N ASN A 402 -21.09 11.05 -17.39
CA ASN A 402 -19.92 10.75 -18.21
C ASN A 402 -20.19 10.97 -19.70
N PHE A 403 -21.40 10.64 -20.15
CA PHE A 403 -21.85 10.88 -21.50
C PHE A 403 -21.98 12.39 -21.81
N LEU A 404 -22.49 13.22 -20.87
CA LEU A 404 -22.66 14.66 -21.09
C LEU A 404 -21.32 15.43 -21.21
N VAL A 405 -20.34 15.11 -20.37
CA VAL A 405 -18.99 15.73 -20.42
C VAL A 405 -18.29 15.46 -21.77
N LEU A 406 -18.60 14.34 -22.42
CA LEU A 406 -18.09 13.98 -23.75
C LEU A 406 -18.69 14.80 -24.90
N VAL A 407 -19.75 15.56 -24.62
CA VAL A 407 -20.53 16.27 -25.65
C VAL A 407 -20.27 17.78 -25.66
N CYS A 408 -19.82 18.42 -24.56
CA CYS A 408 -19.57 19.87 -24.46
C CYS A 408 -18.20 20.36 -25.01
N ARG A 409 -18.12 21.57 -25.59
CA ARG A 409 -16.94 22.13 -26.34
C ARG A 409 -15.96 22.94 -25.46
N THR A 410 -14.64 22.80 -25.68
CA THR A 410 -13.54 23.29 -24.79
C THR A 410 -13.28 24.81 -24.77
N GLN A 411 -13.57 25.56 -25.83
CA GLN A 411 -13.22 27.00 -25.91
C GLN A 411 -13.94 27.91 -24.89
N SER A 412 -15.17 27.57 -24.49
CA SER A 412 -15.91 28.36 -23.49
C SER A 412 -15.29 28.27 -22.09
N ILE A 413 -14.43 27.27 -21.85
CA ILE A 413 -13.81 26.98 -20.56
C ILE A 413 -12.60 27.89 -20.29
N GLU A 414 -11.82 28.24 -21.32
CA GLU A 414 -10.57 29.00 -21.15
C GLU A 414 -10.77 30.49 -20.84
N LYS A 415 -11.88 31.09 -21.29
CA LYS A 415 -12.12 32.53 -21.19
C LYS A 415 -12.47 33.02 -19.80
N ASN A 416 -12.98 32.15 -18.94
CA ASN A 416 -13.43 32.55 -17.62
C ASN A 416 -12.37 32.11 -16.60
N PRO A 417 -11.66 33.02 -15.92
CA PRO A 417 -10.58 32.67 -14.98
C PRO A 417 -11.08 31.86 -13.77
N TRP A 418 -12.35 31.97 -13.38
CA TRP A 418 -12.95 31.12 -12.35
C TRP A 418 -13.26 29.73 -12.90
N LEU A 419 -13.88 29.62 -14.08
CA LEU A 419 -14.06 28.34 -14.77
C LEU A 419 -12.70 27.71 -15.09
N LYS A 420 -11.69 28.50 -15.44
CA LYS A 420 -10.31 28.10 -15.63
C LYS A 420 -9.68 27.74 -14.29
N ARG A 421 -9.93 28.38 -13.16
CA ARG A 421 -9.40 27.89 -11.88
C ARG A 421 -10.10 26.61 -11.40
N LEU A 422 -11.37 26.45 -11.76
CA LEU A 422 -12.21 25.29 -11.48
C LEU A 422 -11.90 24.11 -12.42
N LEU A 423 -11.47 24.39 -13.66
CA LEU A 423 -11.28 23.41 -14.75
C LEU A 423 -9.82 23.28 -15.21
N ARG A 424 -8.93 24.25 -14.95
CA ARG A 424 -7.47 24.18 -15.15
C ARG A 424 -6.92 23.42 -13.97
N SER A 425 -6.32 22.27 -14.26
CA SER A 425 -5.74 21.44 -13.21
C SER A 425 -4.47 22.10 -12.66
N SER A 426 -4.35 22.16 -11.33
CA SER A 426 -3.09 22.44 -10.60
C SER A 426 -1.88 21.69 -11.17
N ARG A 427 -2.12 20.52 -11.75
CA ARG A 427 -1.15 19.61 -12.35
C ARG A 427 -0.20 20.18 -13.42
N LEU A 428 -0.42 21.36 -13.98
CA LEU A 428 0.50 21.98 -14.94
C LEU A 428 1.60 22.81 -14.27
N GLU A 429 1.30 23.43 -13.12
CA GLU A 429 2.29 24.18 -12.33
C GLU A 429 3.23 23.20 -11.62
N ASP A 430 2.67 22.21 -10.93
CA ASP A 430 3.42 21.14 -10.31
C ASP A 430 4.39 20.43 -11.31
N ARG A 431 4.01 20.34 -12.60
CA ARG A 431 4.88 19.77 -13.66
C ARG A 431 6.07 20.65 -14.01
N LYS A 432 5.92 21.96 -13.97
CA LYS A 432 7.05 22.89 -14.14
C LYS A 432 8.03 22.70 -12.98
N ASP A 433 7.53 22.66 -11.76
CA ASP A 433 8.36 22.48 -10.56
C ASP A 433 9.10 21.13 -10.60
N LEU A 434 8.44 20.09 -11.10
CA LEU A 434 9.07 18.79 -11.31
C LEU A 434 10.22 18.81 -12.35
N LYS A 435 10.11 19.60 -13.43
CA LYS A 435 11.21 19.81 -14.38
C LYS A 435 12.37 20.53 -13.70
N GLN A 436 12.09 21.57 -12.92
CA GLN A 436 13.10 22.33 -12.19
C GLN A 436 13.81 21.47 -11.12
N ALA A 437 13.07 20.61 -10.42
CA ALA A 437 13.63 19.66 -9.47
C ALA A 437 14.58 18.66 -10.14
N GLY A 438 14.26 18.19 -11.35
CA GLY A 438 15.14 17.32 -12.14
C GLY A 438 16.47 18.00 -12.47
N GLN A 439 16.41 19.26 -12.89
CA GLN A 439 17.60 20.09 -13.15
C GLN A 439 18.42 20.34 -11.89
N HIS A 440 17.76 20.64 -10.77
CA HIS A 440 18.43 20.85 -9.49
C HIS A 440 19.20 19.60 -9.03
N LYS A 441 18.57 18.43 -9.10
CA LYS A 441 19.21 17.16 -8.77
C LYS A 441 20.38 16.81 -9.68
N LEU A 442 20.23 17.05 -10.98
CA LEU A 442 21.30 16.80 -11.94
C LEU A 442 22.52 17.69 -11.67
N ASN A 443 22.29 18.97 -11.35
CA ASN A 443 23.35 19.87 -10.91
C ASN A 443 24.01 19.40 -9.61
N GLN A 444 23.23 18.87 -8.67
CA GLN A 444 23.76 18.30 -7.43
C GLN A 444 24.63 17.06 -7.70
N LEU A 445 24.20 16.18 -8.61
CA LEU A 445 24.97 15.01 -9.05
C LEU A 445 26.32 15.43 -9.64
N ILE A 446 26.34 16.44 -10.51
CA ILE A 446 27.57 16.98 -11.09
C ILE A 446 28.49 17.57 -10.02
N LYS A 447 27.94 18.37 -9.10
CA LYS A 447 28.70 18.95 -7.98
C LYS A 447 29.31 17.89 -7.09
N ASN A 448 28.54 16.85 -6.75
CA ASN A 448 29.02 15.73 -5.95
C ASN A 448 30.13 14.96 -6.68
N ALA A 449 30.04 14.82 -7.99
CA ALA A 449 31.07 14.18 -8.81
C ALA A 449 32.36 14.99 -8.87
N LEU A 450 32.29 16.29 -9.17
CA LEU A 450 33.44 17.18 -9.18
C LEU A 450 34.10 17.29 -7.79
N LYS A 451 33.31 17.23 -6.72
CA LYS A 451 33.82 17.17 -5.35
C LYS A 451 34.69 15.93 -5.10
N ILE A 452 34.36 14.76 -5.68
CA ILE A 452 35.21 13.56 -5.57
C ILE A 452 36.54 13.76 -6.29
N HIS A 453 36.53 14.39 -7.46
CA HIS A 453 37.77 14.67 -8.21
C HIS A 453 38.68 15.63 -7.45
N THR A 454 38.13 16.73 -6.94
CA THR A 454 38.89 17.79 -6.22
C THR A 454 39.43 17.31 -4.86
N GLN A 455 38.67 16.53 -4.10
CA GLN A 455 39.12 16.04 -2.78
C GLN A 455 40.35 15.12 -2.85
N ASN A 456 40.63 14.52 -4.01
CA ASN A 456 41.75 13.59 -4.17
C ASN A 456 43.01 14.23 -4.78
N GLU A 457 42.99 15.53 -5.08
CA GLU A 457 44.18 16.24 -5.58
C GLU A 457 45.33 16.22 -4.57
N GLU A 458 45.06 16.24 -3.26
CA GLU A 458 46.12 16.19 -2.24
C GLU A 458 46.75 14.79 -2.06
N ARG A 459 45.99 13.72 -2.33
CA ARG A 459 46.46 12.33 -2.24
C ARG A 459 47.08 11.80 -3.55
N SER A 460 47.17 12.67 -4.57
CA SER A 460 47.32 12.33 -5.99
C SER A 460 48.67 11.80 -6.47
N ARG A 461 49.72 11.76 -5.64
CA ARG A 461 51.05 11.34 -6.12
C ARG A 461 51.21 9.83 -6.39
N ILE A 462 50.28 9.00 -5.92
CA ILE A 462 50.43 7.53 -5.96
C ILE A 462 49.68 6.91 -7.15
N LEU A 463 48.56 7.49 -7.58
CA LEU A 463 47.73 6.95 -8.67
C LEU A 463 47.89 7.82 -9.93
N GLY A 464 48.45 7.23 -10.99
CA GLY A 464 48.88 7.95 -12.19
C GLY A 464 47.78 8.55 -13.08
N SER A 465 46.49 8.25 -12.87
CA SER A 465 45.37 8.79 -13.67
C SER A 465 44.27 9.43 -12.80
N HIS A 466 43.55 10.41 -13.34
CA HIS A 466 42.34 10.99 -12.72
C HIS A 466 41.26 9.93 -12.54
N PHE A 467 41.08 9.07 -13.55
CA PHE A 467 40.14 7.94 -13.48
C PHE A 467 40.37 7.08 -12.23
N ALA A 468 41.62 6.63 -12.00
CA ALA A 468 41.95 5.79 -10.84
C ALA A 468 41.78 6.55 -9.51
N ARG A 469 42.17 7.83 -9.47
CA ARG A 469 42.01 8.69 -8.29
C ARG A 469 40.54 8.87 -7.90
N ALA A 470 39.68 9.14 -8.87
CA ALA A 470 38.26 9.33 -8.64
C ALA A 470 37.56 8.03 -8.23
N LEU A 471 37.95 6.89 -8.81
CA LEU A 471 37.43 5.58 -8.39
C LEU A 471 37.84 5.24 -6.96
N HIS A 472 39.11 5.49 -6.60
CA HIS A 472 39.59 5.35 -5.23
C HIS A 472 38.87 6.32 -4.28
N GLY A 473 38.69 7.57 -4.71
CA GLY A 473 37.92 8.59 -3.98
C GLY A 473 36.50 8.15 -3.68
N PHE A 474 35.80 7.65 -4.69
CA PHE A 474 34.46 7.11 -4.55
C PHE A 474 34.42 5.90 -3.61
N ALA A 475 35.40 4.99 -3.70
CA ALA A 475 35.46 3.80 -2.86
C ALA A 475 35.85 4.10 -1.41
N SER A 476 36.67 5.13 -1.18
CA SER A 476 37.20 5.50 0.15
C SER A 476 36.35 6.54 0.87
N ASN A 477 35.51 7.29 0.15
CA ASN A 477 34.60 8.25 0.76
C ASN A 477 33.47 7.50 1.47
N ILE A 478 33.52 7.50 2.80
CA ILE A 478 32.34 7.21 3.62
C ILE A 478 31.32 8.29 3.31
N ASP A 479 30.18 7.90 2.78
CA ASP A 479 29.12 8.83 2.43
C ASP A 479 28.76 9.69 3.65
N PRO A 480 28.85 11.03 3.56
CA PRO A 480 28.29 11.87 4.60
C PRO A 480 26.82 11.51 4.79
N VAL A 481 26.39 11.44 6.05
CA VAL A 481 25.00 11.15 6.38
C VAL A 481 24.30 12.41 6.88
N GLU A 482 23.11 12.66 6.37
CA GLU A 482 22.23 13.73 6.82
C GLU A 482 21.04 13.15 7.57
N LYS A 483 20.67 13.74 8.71
CA LYS A 483 19.45 13.33 9.42
C LYS A 483 18.24 13.91 8.73
N GLU A 484 17.55 13.07 7.97
CA GLU A 484 16.39 13.44 7.16
C GLU A 484 15.14 12.68 7.63
N GLY A 485 13.98 13.17 7.20
CA GLY A 485 12.69 12.61 7.59
C GLY A 485 12.24 13.01 9.00
N GLY A 486 11.18 12.38 9.46
CA GLY A 486 10.51 12.76 10.71
C GLY A 486 9.43 13.82 10.53
N PHE A 487 8.61 13.98 11.57
CA PHE A 487 7.44 14.87 11.55
C PHE A 487 7.79 16.33 11.24
N ARG A 488 8.64 16.94 12.08
CA ARG A 488 8.99 18.37 11.99
C ARG A 488 9.68 18.70 10.67
N TRP A 489 10.54 17.80 10.20
CA TRP A 489 11.25 17.97 8.94
C TRP A 489 10.28 17.96 7.77
N THR A 490 9.40 16.96 7.69
CA THR A 490 8.48 16.78 6.56
C THR A 490 7.53 17.96 6.42
N TRP A 491 6.93 18.41 7.53
CA TRP A 491 5.99 19.52 7.48
C TRP A 491 6.66 20.85 7.14
N ARG A 492 7.87 21.11 7.64
CA ARG A 492 8.63 22.30 7.23
C ARG A 492 8.88 22.30 5.72
N ARG A 493 9.36 21.17 5.18
CA ARG A 493 9.68 21.05 3.76
C ARG A 493 8.46 21.12 2.85
N LEU A 494 7.31 20.60 3.32
CA LEU A 494 6.03 20.68 2.63
C LEU A 494 5.50 22.11 2.59
N LEU A 495 5.56 22.84 3.71
CA LEU A 495 5.09 24.23 3.81
C LEU A 495 5.97 25.19 2.99
N ASP A 496 7.27 24.94 2.96
CA ASP A 496 8.23 25.77 2.20
C ASP A 496 8.32 25.37 0.71
N ASN A 497 7.48 24.44 0.23
CA ASN A 497 7.49 23.82 -1.11
C ASN A 497 8.80 23.12 -1.54
N SER A 498 9.86 23.22 -0.75
CA SER A 498 11.17 22.58 -1.00
C SER A 498 11.11 21.06 -1.19
N LEU A 499 10.05 20.39 -0.70
CA LEU A 499 9.83 18.97 -0.96
C LEU A 499 9.67 18.67 -2.46
N ILE A 500 8.96 19.54 -3.19
CA ILE A 500 8.80 19.44 -4.64
C ILE A 500 9.99 20.10 -5.32
N ASP A 501 10.36 21.34 -4.95
CA ASP A 501 11.35 22.12 -5.69
C ASP A 501 12.77 21.54 -5.61
N THR A 502 13.18 21.06 -4.44
CA THR A 502 14.54 20.54 -4.20
C THR A 502 14.59 19.03 -4.44
N TYR A 503 13.65 18.29 -3.86
CA TYR A 503 13.69 16.83 -3.89
C TYR A 503 12.85 16.25 -5.04
N GLY A 504 12.00 17.01 -5.70
CA GLY A 504 11.09 16.47 -6.73
C GLY A 504 10.22 15.34 -6.18
N ILE A 505 9.83 15.41 -4.91
CA ILE A 505 8.90 14.45 -4.30
C ILE A 505 7.50 14.99 -4.54
N TRP A 506 6.87 14.45 -5.57
CA TRP A 506 5.46 14.71 -5.83
C TRP A 506 4.61 13.76 -4.96
N LEU A 507 3.73 14.32 -4.14
CA LEU A 507 2.79 13.52 -3.35
C LEU A 507 1.56 13.19 -4.19
N SER A 508 1.26 11.90 -4.37
CA SER A 508 0.05 11.45 -5.09
C SER A 508 -1.21 12.11 -4.52
N ASP A 509 -2.06 12.68 -5.40
CA ASP A 509 -3.37 13.27 -5.03
C ASP A 509 -4.18 12.31 -4.13
N ARG A 510 -4.02 10.99 -4.36
CA ARG A 510 -4.67 9.91 -3.61
C ARG A 510 -4.22 9.85 -2.14
N LEU A 511 -2.91 10.02 -1.92
CA LEU A 511 -2.32 9.98 -0.59
C LEU A 511 -2.62 11.28 0.17
N LEU A 512 -2.56 12.43 -0.51
CA LEU A 512 -2.89 13.72 0.09
C LEU A 512 -4.37 13.82 0.47
N SER A 513 -5.27 13.40 -0.44
CA SER A 513 -6.71 13.34 -0.15
C SER A 513 -7.03 12.36 0.97
N GLY A 514 -6.37 11.20 0.99
CA GLY A 514 -6.49 10.24 2.08
C GLY A 514 -6.06 10.84 3.42
N ASN A 515 -4.94 11.57 3.49
CA ASN A 515 -4.52 12.25 4.72
C ASN A 515 -5.50 13.33 5.19
N LEU A 516 -5.98 14.18 4.28
CA LEU A 516 -6.97 15.22 4.59
C LEU A 516 -8.23 14.59 5.23
N VAL A 517 -8.66 13.46 4.70
CA VAL A 517 -9.81 12.72 5.20
C VAL A 517 -9.58 12.19 6.63
N GLN A 518 -8.35 11.83 7.01
CA GLN A 518 -8.01 11.43 8.40
C GLN A 518 -8.13 12.59 9.40
N TYR A 519 -7.81 13.83 8.99
CA TYR A 519 -8.03 15.02 9.83
C TYR A 519 -9.52 15.31 10.03
N ILE A 520 -10.33 15.16 8.98
CA ILE A 520 -11.79 15.34 9.07
C ILE A 520 -12.38 14.31 10.05
N VAL A 521 -11.96 13.05 9.95
CA VAL A 521 -12.36 11.98 10.89
C VAL A 521 -11.97 12.33 12.33
N SER A 522 -10.79 12.92 12.54
CA SER A 522 -10.34 13.29 13.89
C SER A 522 -11.22 14.37 14.52
N ILE A 523 -11.59 15.40 13.74
CA ILE A 523 -12.51 16.46 14.20
C ILE A 523 -13.90 15.88 14.46
N TYR A 524 -14.36 14.98 13.61
CA TYR A 524 -15.65 14.29 13.77
C TYR A 524 -15.72 13.50 15.08
N ILE A 525 -14.70 12.68 15.39
CA ILE A 525 -14.63 11.90 16.63
C ILE A 525 -14.61 12.81 17.86
N LEU A 526 -13.92 13.95 17.80
CA LEU A 526 -13.89 14.91 18.91
C LEU A 526 -15.29 15.47 19.18
N VAL A 527 -15.94 16.06 18.18
CA VAL A 527 -17.22 16.76 18.40
C VAL A 527 -18.34 15.78 18.71
N VAL A 528 -18.50 14.75 17.87
CA VAL A 528 -19.62 13.82 17.97
C VAL A 528 -19.39 12.82 19.12
N GLY A 529 -18.16 12.35 19.31
CA GLY A 529 -17.85 11.40 20.39
C GLY A 529 -18.09 11.98 21.77
N PHE A 530 -17.69 13.24 22.02
CA PHE A 530 -17.96 13.89 23.31
C PHE A 530 -19.43 14.22 23.48
N GLN A 531 -20.14 14.69 22.44
CA GLN A 531 -21.58 14.94 22.52
C GLN A 531 -22.36 13.68 22.87
N ILE A 532 -22.03 12.54 22.22
CA ILE A 532 -22.64 11.24 22.55
C ILE A 532 -22.28 10.83 23.97
N SER A 533 -21.03 11.00 24.39
CA SER A 533 -20.61 10.62 25.75
C SER A 533 -21.35 11.43 26.82
N PHE A 534 -21.47 12.75 26.66
CA PHE A 534 -22.20 13.60 27.60
C PHE A 534 -23.69 13.29 27.60
N TYR A 535 -24.30 13.11 26.42
CA TYR A 535 -25.68 12.69 26.34
C TYR A 535 -25.92 11.36 27.08
N LEU A 536 -25.06 10.37 26.89
CA LEU A 536 -25.18 9.08 27.58
C LEU A 536 -24.93 9.17 29.10
N ILE A 537 -24.10 10.12 29.56
CA ILE A 537 -23.85 10.35 30.99
C ILE A 537 -25.03 11.09 31.62
N ASP A 538 -25.54 12.13 30.97
CA ASP A 538 -26.64 12.96 31.49
C ASP A 538 -27.96 12.18 31.52
N GLU A 539 -28.19 11.32 30.52
CA GLU A 539 -29.35 10.44 30.49
C GLU A 539 -29.20 9.25 31.45
N TYR A 540 -27.98 8.98 31.94
CA TYR A 540 -27.76 7.94 32.93
C TYR A 540 -28.25 8.39 34.31
N SER A 541 -29.48 8.01 34.63
CA SER A 541 -30.01 8.13 35.97
C SER A 541 -30.53 6.77 36.43
N LYS A 542 -29.84 6.19 37.41
CA LYS A 542 -30.30 4.98 38.11
C LYS A 542 -31.69 5.22 38.70
N GLU A 543 -31.96 6.44 39.14
CA GLU A 543 -33.26 6.83 39.66
C GLU A 543 -34.32 6.94 38.57
N ASN A 544 -33.98 7.42 37.37
CA ASN A 544 -34.91 7.42 36.25
C ASN A 544 -35.18 6.00 35.76
N ALA A 545 -34.20 5.10 35.83
CA ALA A 545 -34.41 3.68 35.53
C ALA A 545 -35.31 3.02 36.58
N ARG A 546 -35.08 3.31 37.87
CA ARG A 546 -35.96 2.86 38.96
C ARG A 546 -37.37 3.42 38.82
N MET A 547 -37.53 4.72 38.62
CA MET A 547 -38.82 5.36 38.41
C MET A 547 -39.50 4.90 37.13
N PHE A 548 -38.76 4.69 36.04
CA PHE A 548 -39.34 4.18 34.79
C PHE A 548 -39.85 2.76 34.99
N ILE A 549 -39.04 1.88 35.59
CA ILE A 549 -39.44 0.50 35.82
C ILE A 549 -40.54 0.44 36.89
N HIS A 550 -40.47 1.25 37.94
CA HIS A 550 -41.53 1.41 38.94
C HIS A 550 -42.82 1.89 38.28
N ASN A 551 -42.79 2.93 37.46
CA ASN A 551 -43.98 3.44 36.76
C ASN A 551 -44.52 2.43 35.75
N VAL A 552 -43.66 1.71 35.04
CA VAL A 552 -44.11 0.62 34.14
C VAL A 552 -44.73 -0.51 34.95
N THR A 553 -44.14 -0.87 36.09
CA THR A 553 -44.65 -1.90 36.99
C THR A 553 -45.98 -1.45 37.61
N TRP A 554 -46.06 -0.19 38.02
CA TRP A 554 -47.26 0.44 38.56
C TRP A 554 -48.36 0.60 37.51
N ASP A 555 -48.03 0.95 36.27
CA ASP A 555 -48.98 1.03 35.15
C ASP A 555 -49.45 -0.37 34.71
N LEU A 556 -48.64 -1.40 34.96
CA LEU A 556 -49.04 -2.80 34.79
C LEU A 556 -49.90 -3.30 35.96
N ILE A 557 -49.69 -2.77 37.16
CA ILE A 557 -50.48 -3.09 38.37
C ILE A 557 -51.76 -2.25 38.45
N GLN A 558 -51.80 -1.02 37.95
CA GLN A 558 -52.97 -0.12 37.96
C GLN A 558 -54.24 -0.74 37.35
N PRO A 559 -54.21 -1.41 36.18
CA PRO A 559 -55.39 -2.08 35.64
C PRO A 559 -55.76 -3.37 36.40
N ILE A 560 -54.96 -3.77 37.41
CA ILE A 560 -55.28 -4.83 38.38
C ILE A 560 -56.20 -4.31 39.51
N ASP A 561 -56.69 -3.06 39.43
CA ASP A 561 -57.84 -2.62 40.23
C ASP A 561 -59.12 -3.35 39.75
N GLY A 562 -59.30 -4.56 40.25
CA GLY A 562 -60.38 -5.47 39.91
C GLY A 562 -60.02 -6.92 40.23
N PHE A 563 -61.07 -7.71 40.51
CA PHE A 563 -61.03 -9.12 40.91
C PHE A 563 -59.97 -9.98 40.19
N GLU A 564 -59.69 -9.75 38.90
CA GLU A 564 -58.82 -10.61 38.08
C GLU A 564 -57.33 -10.66 38.48
N GLY A 565 -56.71 -9.57 38.93
CA GLY A 565 -55.29 -9.65 39.28
C GLY A 565 -55.03 -10.10 40.73
N VAL A 566 -56.01 -9.90 41.62
CA VAL A 566 -56.07 -10.65 42.88
C VAL A 566 -56.20 -12.14 42.58
N GLU A 567 -56.97 -12.54 41.55
CA GLU A 567 -57.11 -13.94 41.11
C GLU A 567 -55.77 -14.57 40.71
N SER A 568 -54.95 -13.85 39.93
CA SER A 568 -53.60 -14.29 39.53
C SER A 568 -52.64 -14.42 40.72
N LEU A 569 -52.68 -13.47 41.64
CA LEU A 569 -51.80 -13.45 42.81
C LEU A 569 -52.24 -14.49 43.85
N LEU A 570 -53.55 -14.65 44.07
CA LEU A 570 -54.15 -15.72 44.86
C LEU A 570 -53.86 -17.08 44.24
N ALA A 571 -53.95 -17.24 42.92
CA ALA A 571 -53.65 -18.50 42.24
C ALA A 571 -52.16 -18.86 42.38
N THR A 572 -51.27 -17.87 42.37
CA THR A 572 -49.84 -18.09 42.60
C THR A 572 -49.56 -18.41 44.07
N PHE A 573 -50.21 -17.72 45.00
CA PHE A 573 -50.07 -17.92 46.45
C PHE A 573 -50.68 -19.25 46.92
N THR A 574 -51.90 -19.57 46.48
CA THR A 574 -52.56 -20.88 46.70
C THR A 574 -51.83 -22.00 45.96
N GLY A 575 -51.22 -21.73 44.80
CA GLY A 575 -50.29 -22.64 44.13
C GLY A 575 -49.01 -22.88 44.93
N TYR A 576 -48.46 -21.84 45.58
CA TYR A 576 -47.26 -21.95 46.42
C TYR A 576 -47.58 -22.71 47.72
N ILE A 577 -48.67 -22.35 48.41
CA ILE A 577 -49.20 -23.08 49.58
C ILE A 577 -49.54 -24.52 49.20
N GLY A 578 -50.21 -24.73 48.07
CA GLY A 578 -50.56 -26.04 47.55
C GLY A 578 -49.33 -26.89 47.20
N SER A 579 -48.25 -26.28 46.69
CA SER A 579 -46.98 -26.97 46.40
C SER A 579 -46.16 -27.27 47.66
N TYR A 580 -46.17 -26.35 48.64
CA TYR A 580 -45.52 -26.54 49.94
C TYR A 580 -46.23 -27.63 50.74
N MET A 581 -47.57 -27.60 50.75
CA MET A 581 -48.43 -28.64 51.32
C MET A 581 -48.32 -29.94 50.50
N ALA A 582 -48.17 -29.94 49.18
CA ALA A 582 -47.94 -31.19 48.44
C ALA A 582 -46.55 -31.79 48.69
N GLY A 583 -45.57 -30.98 49.11
CA GLY A 583 -44.22 -31.40 49.47
C GLY A 583 -44.10 -32.05 50.86
N GLU A 584 -44.92 -31.63 51.83
CA GLU A 584 -44.93 -32.18 53.19
C GLU A 584 -46.23 -32.86 53.65
N ALA A 585 -47.37 -32.63 53.00
CA ALA A 585 -48.64 -33.24 53.37
C ALA A 585 -48.80 -34.62 52.74
N GLY A 586 -48.57 -35.63 53.57
CA GLY A 586 -49.46 -36.78 53.55
C GLY A 586 -50.89 -36.28 53.73
N ASP A 587 -51.73 -36.52 52.72
CA ASP A 587 -53.18 -36.67 52.77
C ASP A 587 -53.87 -35.84 53.89
N CYS A 588 -54.37 -34.65 53.58
CA CYS A 588 -55.17 -33.83 54.50
C CYS A 588 -56.41 -34.57 55.07
N THR A 589 -56.74 -35.75 54.54
CA THR A 589 -57.79 -36.62 55.09
C THR A 589 -57.37 -37.38 56.36
N ASN A 590 -56.06 -37.48 56.67
CA ASN A 590 -55.56 -38.20 57.86
C ASN A 590 -54.44 -37.47 58.65
N ALA A 591 -54.10 -36.22 58.32
CA ALA A 591 -53.15 -35.43 59.10
C ALA A 591 -53.69 -35.12 60.52
N THR A 592 -53.34 -35.97 61.49
CA THR A 592 -53.50 -35.68 62.91
C THR A 592 -52.69 -34.44 63.26
N ILE A 593 -53.44 -33.40 63.63
CA ILE A 593 -53.05 -32.24 64.45
C ILE A 593 -51.77 -31.54 63.99
N LEU A 594 -51.92 -30.54 63.10
CA LEU A 594 -51.02 -29.38 63.17
C LEU A 594 -51.20 -28.80 64.57
N THR A 595 -50.16 -28.83 65.40
CA THR A 595 -50.23 -28.28 66.76
C THR A 595 -50.39 -26.76 66.68
N PRO A 596 -50.97 -26.10 67.70
CA PRO A 596 -50.99 -24.64 67.77
C PRO A 596 -49.60 -24.02 67.54
N GLU A 597 -48.52 -24.70 67.94
CA GLU A 597 -47.13 -24.31 67.69
C GLU A 597 -46.73 -24.38 66.21
N GLU A 598 -47.30 -25.27 65.40
CA GLU A 598 -47.00 -25.35 63.96
C GLU A 598 -47.79 -24.31 63.16
N VAL A 599 -49.01 -23.96 63.60
CA VAL A 599 -49.76 -22.83 63.05
C VAL A 599 -49.12 -21.50 63.45
N GLU A 600 -48.66 -21.38 64.70
CA GLU A 600 -47.86 -20.26 65.19
C GLU A 600 -46.50 -20.22 64.50
N SER A 601 -45.89 -21.36 64.17
CA SER A 601 -44.68 -21.44 63.34
C SER A 601 -44.96 -20.95 61.92
N LEU A 602 -46.07 -21.34 61.28
CA LEU A 602 -46.43 -20.88 59.95
C LEU A 602 -46.70 -19.36 59.96
N CYS A 603 -47.43 -18.89 60.98
CA CYS A 603 -47.70 -17.47 61.20
C CYS A 603 -46.44 -16.67 61.57
N SER A 604 -45.47 -17.26 62.28
CA SER A 604 -44.17 -16.65 62.61
C SER A 604 -43.21 -16.62 61.42
N VAL A 605 -43.31 -17.61 60.52
CA VAL A 605 -42.59 -17.60 59.23
C VAL A 605 -43.12 -16.47 58.34
N THR A 606 -44.37 -16.06 58.57
CA THR A 606 -45.00 -14.91 57.92
C THR A 606 -45.09 -13.65 58.79
N GLU A 607 -44.50 -13.65 60.00
CA GLU A 607 -44.56 -12.50 60.91
C GLU A 607 -43.80 -11.33 60.30
N GLY A 608 -44.50 -10.21 60.13
CA GLY A 608 -44.02 -9.03 59.40
C GLY A 608 -44.60 -8.87 58.00
N VAL A 609 -45.29 -9.89 57.46
CA VAL A 609 -45.97 -9.83 56.15
C VAL A 609 -47.50 -10.03 56.32
N TYR A 610 -47.95 -10.89 57.24
CA TYR A 610 -49.38 -11.12 57.50
C TYR A 610 -49.71 -11.07 58.99
N ASP A 611 -50.72 -10.29 59.39
CA ASP A 611 -51.30 -10.32 60.74
C ASP A 611 -52.28 -11.51 60.85
N CYS A 612 -51.85 -12.60 61.48
CA CYS A 612 -52.74 -13.71 61.83
C CYS A 612 -53.58 -13.32 63.05
N HIS A 613 -54.88 -13.08 62.86
CA HIS A 613 -55.78 -12.89 64.00
C HIS A 613 -55.93 -14.20 64.82
N GLU A 614 -56.01 -14.12 66.15
CA GLU A 614 -56.17 -15.25 67.10
C GLU A 614 -57.39 -16.17 66.82
N GLY A 615 -58.24 -15.83 65.86
CA GLY A 615 -59.41 -16.62 65.43
C GLY A 615 -59.22 -17.43 64.14
N ALA A 616 -58.00 -17.55 63.59
CA ALA A 616 -57.74 -18.27 62.36
C ALA A 616 -58.18 -19.75 62.44
N SER A 617 -59.24 -20.11 61.71
CA SER A 617 -59.83 -21.44 61.75
C SER A 617 -59.10 -22.41 60.82
N ARG A 618 -58.47 -23.44 61.41
CA ARG A 618 -57.79 -24.55 60.73
C ARG A 618 -58.65 -25.21 59.64
N ASP A 619 -59.94 -25.40 59.92
CA ASP A 619 -60.85 -26.07 59.00
C ASP A 619 -61.05 -25.26 57.70
N ILE A 620 -60.99 -23.93 57.80
CA ILE A 620 -61.14 -23.03 56.65
C ILE A 620 -59.87 -23.04 55.79
N PHE A 621 -58.69 -23.07 56.40
CA PHE A 621 -57.41 -23.16 55.68
C PHE A 621 -57.25 -24.50 54.93
N CYS A 622 -57.61 -25.62 55.58
CA CYS A 622 -57.66 -26.93 54.93
C CYS A 622 -58.69 -26.98 53.79
N THR A 623 -59.84 -26.33 53.95
CA THR A 623 -60.87 -26.23 52.89
C THR A 623 -60.35 -25.43 51.69
N LEU A 624 -59.64 -24.33 51.95
CA LEU A 624 -59.02 -23.51 50.90
C LEU A 624 -57.99 -24.35 50.11
N ALA A 625 -57.04 -24.99 50.81
CA ALA A 625 -55.99 -25.82 50.18
C ALA A 625 -56.55 -27.04 49.44
N HIS A 626 -57.56 -27.70 50.00
CA HIS A 626 -58.21 -28.84 49.36
C HIS A 626 -58.98 -28.42 48.10
N SER A 627 -59.57 -27.23 48.09
CA SER A 627 -60.24 -26.70 46.90
C SER A 627 -59.28 -26.34 45.77
N THR A 628 -58.07 -25.85 46.10
CA THR A 628 -57.04 -25.55 45.09
C THR A 628 -56.44 -26.82 44.51
N TYR A 629 -56.31 -27.88 45.31
CA TYR A 629 -55.72 -29.15 44.89
C TYR A 629 -56.64 -29.94 43.93
N ASN A 630 -57.95 -29.97 44.21
CA ASN A 630 -58.91 -30.60 43.34
C ASN A 630 -59.42 -29.60 42.31
N ASN A 631 -58.73 -29.53 41.16
CA ASN A 631 -59.07 -28.71 39.98
C ASN A 631 -60.53 -28.80 39.49
N ASP A 632 -61.35 -29.72 40.01
CA ASP A 632 -62.74 -29.96 39.60
C ASP A 632 -63.77 -28.97 40.18
N THR A 633 -63.39 -28.14 41.16
CA THR A 633 -64.24 -27.04 41.63
C THR A 633 -63.43 -25.76 41.71
N GLN A 634 -63.40 -24.99 40.63
CA GLN A 634 -63.00 -23.58 40.72
C GLN A 634 -64.01 -22.88 41.62
N LEU A 635 -63.69 -22.77 42.92
CA LEU A 635 -64.42 -21.84 43.77
C LEU A 635 -64.27 -20.46 43.14
N GLU A 636 -65.38 -19.78 42.90
CA GLU A 636 -65.35 -18.37 42.50
C GLU A 636 -64.44 -17.62 43.46
N LEU A 637 -63.54 -16.81 42.91
CA LEU A 637 -62.54 -16.07 43.66
C LEU A 637 -63.10 -15.30 44.85
N SER A 638 -64.35 -14.84 44.76
CA SER A 638 -65.07 -14.13 45.82
C SER A 638 -65.19 -14.98 47.08
N HIS A 639 -65.39 -16.29 46.91
CA HIS A 639 -65.44 -17.25 47.99
C HIS A 639 -64.05 -17.60 48.51
N GLN A 640 -63.02 -17.66 47.66
CA GLN A 640 -61.64 -17.90 48.12
C GLN A 640 -61.11 -16.73 48.95
N LEU A 641 -61.39 -15.49 48.53
CA LEU A 641 -61.13 -14.29 49.31
C LEU A 641 -61.96 -14.22 50.60
N ALA A 642 -63.25 -14.55 50.53
CA ALA A 642 -64.08 -14.62 51.74
C ALA A 642 -63.59 -15.69 52.72
N LEU A 643 -63.08 -16.82 52.23
CA LEU A 643 -62.49 -17.89 53.04
C LEU A 643 -61.12 -17.48 53.61
N LEU A 644 -60.29 -16.74 52.88
CA LEU A 644 -59.05 -16.17 53.41
C LEU A 644 -59.31 -15.12 54.50
N THR A 645 -60.25 -14.20 54.26
CA THR A 645 -60.70 -13.24 55.27
C THR A 645 -61.33 -13.93 56.47
N ALA A 646 -62.16 -14.96 56.26
CA ALA A 646 -62.77 -15.76 57.33
C ALA A 646 -61.75 -16.65 58.07
N ALA A 647 -60.65 -17.04 57.42
CA ALA A 647 -59.50 -17.69 58.04
C ALA A 647 -58.61 -16.70 58.82
N GLY A 648 -59.02 -15.44 58.94
CA GLY A 648 -58.34 -14.43 59.76
C GLY A 648 -57.22 -13.68 59.04
N PHE A 649 -57.04 -13.87 57.73
CA PHE A 649 -56.05 -13.14 56.95
C PHE A 649 -56.58 -11.78 56.52
N ASN A 650 -55.82 -10.72 56.80
CA ASN A 650 -56.14 -9.39 56.31
C ASN A 650 -55.81 -9.29 54.81
N VAL A 651 -56.81 -9.49 53.95
CA VAL A 651 -56.67 -9.44 52.50
C VAL A 651 -56.05 -8.13 52.00
N THR A 652 -56.40 -6.99 52.61
CA THR A 652 -55.80 -5.71 52.19
C THR A 652 -54.31 -5.66 52.53
N GLY A 653 -53.88 -6.29 53.64
CA GLY A 653 -52.47 -6.44 53.99
C GLY A 653 -51.70 -7.42 53.07
N LEU A 654 -52.39 -8.43 52.52
CA LEU A 654 -51.83 -9.35 51.52
C LEU A 654 -51.59 -8.64 50.18
N GLU A 655 -52.53 -7.80 49.76
CA GLU A 655 -52.42 -6.97 48.56
C GLU A 655 -51.26 -5.97 48.70
N GLU A 656 -51.21 -5.24 49.82
CA GLU A 656 -50.10 -4.30 50.12
C GLU A 656 -48.74 -5.02 50.17
N SER A 657 -48.64 -6.20 50.80
CA SER A 657 -47.40 -6.98 50.87
C SER A 657 -46.97 -7.57 49.53
N ALA A 658 -47.92 -7.93 48.67
CA ALA A 658 -47.65 -8.43 47.34
C ALA A 658 -47.15 -7.32 46.42
N ILE A 659 -47.77 -6.14 46.48
CA ILE A 659 -47.31 -4.94 45.78
C ILE A 659 -45.90 -4.58 46.26
N GLN A 660 -45.67 -4.56 47.58
CA GLN A 660 -44.35 -4.31 48.14
C GLN A 660 -43.31 -5.35 47.69
N SER A 661 -43.67 -6.63 47.63
CA SER A 661 -42.76 -7.70 47.17
C SER A 661 -42.43 -7.59 45.69
N ILE A 662 -43.40 -7.20 44.85
CA ILE A 662 -43.18 -6.94 43.43
C ILE A 662 -42.29 -5.71 43.26
N GLU A 663 -42.53 -4.64 44.03
CA GLU A 663 -41.69 -3.46 44.04
C GLU A 663 -40.26 -3.78 44.49
N ASP A 664 -40.09 -4.53 45.58
CA ASP A 664 -38.78 -4.93 46.10
C ASP A 664 -38.05 -5.87 45.13
N ALA A 665 -38.74 -6.82 44.51
CA ALA A 665 -38.18 -7.70 43.48
C ALA A 665 -37.79 -6.91 42.22
N THR A 666 -38.58 -5.91 41.87
CA THR A 666 -38.32 -5.02 40.74
C THR A 666 -37.12 -4.12 41.02
N ILE A 667 -37.06 -3.50 42.19
CA ILE A 667 -35.93 -2.67 42.64
C ILE A 667 -34.66 -3.53 42.75
N SER A 668 -34.74 -4.75 43.28
CA SER A 668 -33.64 -5.72 43.35
C SER A 668 -33.17 -6.16 41.95
N SER A 669 -34.10 -6.36 41.02
CA SER A 669 -33.78 -6.65 39.61
C SER A 669 -33.06 -5.48 38.95
N VAL A 670 -33.51 -4.25 39.20
CA VAL A 670 -32.82 -3.03 38.72
C VAL A 670 -31.45 -2.90 39.37
N ASP A 671 -31.33 -3.15 40.67
CA ASP A 671 -30.07 -3.04 41.39
C ASP A 671 -29.05 -4.12 41.03
N SER A 672 -29.50 -5.31 40.61
CA SER A 672 -28.63 -6.39 40.14
C SER A 672 -28.12 -6.17 38.71
N LEU A 673 -28.96 -5.62 37.83
CA LEU A 673 -28.63 -5.40 36.41
C LEU A 673 -27.91 -4.06 36.16
N TYR A 674 -28.30 -2.99 36.85
CA TYR A 674 -27.70 -1.67 36.66
C TYR A 674 -26.36 -1.54 37.38
N PRO A 675 -25.38 -0.82 36.79
CA PRO A 675 -24.15 -0.49 37.49
C PRO A 675 -24.46 0.22 38.81
N SER A 676 -23.90 -0.28 39.90
CA SER A 676 -24.21 0.19 41.25
C SER A 676 -23.76 1.62 41.53
N SER A 677 -22.95 2.22 40.63
CA SER A 677 -22.41 3.57 40.77
C SER A 677 -22.14 4.26 39.43
N GLU A 678 -22.32 5.57 39.37
CA GLU A 678 -22.19 6.38 38.13
C GLU A 678 -20.79 6.32 37.52
N TYR A 679 -19.75 6.20 38.34
CA TYR A 679 -18.37 6.14 37.87
C TYR A 679 -18.11 4.89 36.99
N MET A 680 -18.86 3.80 37.18
CA MET A 680 -18.76 2.58 36.37
C MET A 680 -19.14 2.81 34.89
N ILE A 681 -19.78 3.94 34.55
CA ILE A 681 -20.15 4.31 33.17
C ILE A 681 -19.39 5.55 32.71
N ARG A 682 -19.32 6.58 33.56
CA ARG A 682 -18.65 7.86 33.24
C ARG A 682 -17.17 7.65 32.87
N ILE A 683 -16.46 6.80 33.62
CA ILE A 683 -15.02 6.56 33.40
C ILE A 683 -14.79 5.82 32.07
N PRO A 684 -15.43 4.66 31.78
CA PRO A 684 -15.33 3.99 30.48
C PRO A 684 -15.60 4.87 29.26
N LEU A 685 -16.64 5.72 29.30
CA LEU A 685 -17.04 6.56 28.17
C LEU A 685 -16.02 7.68 27.88
N ILE A 686 -15.57 8.40 28.92
CA ILE A 686 -14.57 9.46 28.75
C ILE A 686 -13.24 8.88 28.28
N VAL A 687 -12.80 7.77 28.88
CA VAL A 687 -11.55 7.08 28.51
C VAL A 687 -11.62 6.59 27.07
N GLY A 688 -12.74 5.98 26.67
CA GLY A 688 -12.95 5.50 25.31
C GLY A 688 -12.91 6.62 24.26
N THR A 689 -13.66 7.70 24.47
CA THR A 689 -13.74 8.84 23.53
C THR A 689 -12.41 9.58 23.42
N ALA A 690 -11.73 9.87 24.54
CA ALA A 690 -10.43 10.52 24.52
C ALA A 690 -9.37 9.68 23.79
N THR A 691 -9.37 8.36 24.01
CA THR A 691 -8.42 7.45 23.35
C THR A 691 -8.69 7.34 21.85
N ALA A 692 -9.95 7.32 21.42
CA ALA A 692 -10.33 7.34 20.01
C ALA A 692 -9.80 8.60 19.30
N PHE A 693 -10.01 9.78 19.89
CA PHE A 693 -9.54 11.04 19.34
C PHE A 693 -8.00 11.12 19.24
N MET A 694 -7.29 10.76 20.31
CA MET A 694 -5.82 10.78 20.30
C MET A 694 -5.24 9.83 19.24
N THR A 695 -5.89 8.68 19.05
CA THR A 695 -5.52 7.71 18.01
C THR A 695 -5.73 8.31 16.61
N SER A 696 -6.86 8.96 16.34
CA SER A 696 -7.14 9.47 14.99
C SER A 696 -6.17 10.59 14.60
N VAL A 697 -5.87 11.49 15.55
CA VAL A 697 -4.89 12.57 15.36
C VAL A 697 -3.50 11.99 15.10
N TYR A 698 -3.10 10.98 15.88
CA TYR A 698 -1.81 10.31 15.69
C TYR A 698 -1.66 9.72 14.28
N LEU A 699 -2.70 9.05 13.77
CA LEU A 699 -2.72 8.45 12.43
C LEU A 699 -2.56 9.52 11.34
N ALA A 700 -3.34 10.61 11.39
CA ALA A 700 -3.27 11.70 10.40
C ALA A 700 -1.90 12.39 10.40
N VAL A 701 -1.38 12.70 11.59
CA VAL A 701 -0.13 13.46 11.77
C VAL A 701 1.11 12.69 11.32
N THR A 702 1.12 11.35 11.46
CA THR A 702 2.30 10.52 11.17
C THR A 702 2.39 10.04 9.73
N PHE A 703 1.30 10.13 8.96
CA PHE A 703 1.20 9.53 7.64
C PHE A 703 2.12 10.18 6.58
N LEU A 704 2.05 11.50 6.41
CA LEU A 704 2.91 12.22 5.44
C LEU A 704 4.42 12.05 5.71
N PRO A 705 4.91 12.18 6.96
CA PRO A 705 6.30 11.89 7.29
C PRO A 705 6.77 10.47 6.91
N SER A 706 5.85 9.51 6.93
CA SER A 706 6.17 8.14 6.56
C SER A 706 6.33 7.96 5.05
N ILE A 707 5.44 8.59 4.25
CA ILE A 707 5.57 8.62 2.78
C ILE A 707 6.90 9.22 2.36
N THR A 708 7.21 10.42 2.86
CA THR A 708 8.43 11.15 2.46
C THR A 708 9.68 10.38 2.85
N SER A 709 9.72 9.82 4.07
CA SER A 709 10.82 8.98 4.52
C SER A 709 11.00 7.74 3.64
N THR A 710 9.91 7.06 3.30
CA THR A 710 9.95 5.85 2.45
C THR A 710 10.45 6.17 1.03
N ILE A 711 9.99 7.26 0.41
CA ILE A 711 10.47 7.70 -0.91
C ILE A 711 11.97 8.03 -0.87
N LEU A 712 12.43 8.74 0.17
CA LEU A 712 13.84 9.06 0.33
C LEU A 712 14.69 7.81 0.53
N GLN A 713 14.21 6.84 1.33
CA GLN A 713 14.89 5.57 1.55
C GLN A 713 15.02 4.73 0.26
N LEU A 714 14.02 4.76 -0.61
CA LEU A 714 14.10 4.12 -1.94
C LEU A 714 15.14 4.80 -2.83
N ARG A 715 15.09 6.13 -2.91
CA ARG A 715 15.98 6.92 -3.79
C ARG A 715 17.44 6.85 -3.37
N CYS A 716 17.75 6.87 -2.08
CA CYS A 716 19.12 6.75 -1.59
C CYS A 716 19.63 5.29 -1.53
N GLY A 717 18.82 4.31 -1.93
CA GLY A 717 19.18 2.90 -1.90
C GLY A 717 19.22 2.27 -0.51
N PHE A 718 18.74 2.95 0.53
CA PHE A 718 18.57 2.37 1.87
C PHE A 718 17.61 1.17 1.83
N ILE A 719 16.52 1.31 1.08
CA ILE A 719 15.74 0.18 0.60
C ILE A 719 16.31 -0.17 -0.79
N PRO A 720 17.11 -1.24 -0.92
CA PRO A 720 17.71 -1.58 -2.21
C PRO A 720 16.61 -1.95 -3.21
N THR A 721 16.74 -1.47 -4.44
CA THR A 721 15.75 -1.67 -5.50
C THR A 721 16.18 -2.82 -6.41
N MET A 722 17.37 -2.70 -7.00
CA MET A 722 17.96 -3.69 -7.91
C MET A 722 18.31 -5.01 -7.20
N ALA A 723 18.94 -4.94 -6.03
CA ALA A 723 19.35 -6.13 -5.28
C ALA A 723 18.19 -6.82 -4.54
N ASN A 724 17.06 -6.15 -4.37
CA ASN A 724 15.93 -6.69 -3.64
C ASN A 724 15.04 -7.55 -4.54
N LYS A 725 15.02 -8.85 -4.26
CA LYS A 725 14.17 -9.82 -4.99
C LYS A 725 12.68 -9.48 -4.86
N ASP A 726 12.28 -8.84 -3.77
CA ASP A 726 10.90 -8.44 -3.50
C ASP A 726 10.48 -7.23 -4.34
N PHE A 727 11.41 -6.50 -4.97
CA PHE A 727 11.07 -5.33 -5.79
C PHE A 727 10.17 -5.69 -6.98
N ASN A 728 10.34 -6.88 -7.56
CA ASN A 728 9.45 -7.38 -8.63
C ASN A 728 8.00 -7.54 -8.16
N LYS A 729 7.79 -7.86 -6.88
CA LYS A 729 6.45 -7.99 -6.29
C LYS A 729 5.70 -6.67 -6.26
N TYR A 730 6.41 -5.56 -6.01
CA TYR A 730 5.82 -4.21 -6.00
C TYR A 730 5.57 -3.65 -7.40
N ARG A 731 6.15 -4.25 -8.45
CA ARG A 731 5.89 -3.86 -9.85
C ARG A 731 4.66 -4.58 -10.44
N CYS A 732 4.13 -5.59 -9.74
CA CYS A 732 2.97 -6.35 -10.16
C CYS A 732 1.66 -5.79 -9.59
N ALA A 733 0.57 -5.83 -10.36
CA ALA A 733 -0.77 -5.41 -9.93
C ALA A 733 -0.85 -4.00 -9.31
N PRO A 734 -0.48 -2.92 -10.05
CA PRO A 734 -0.70 -1.53 -9.62
C PRO A 734 -2.17 -1.13 -9.38
N ASP A 735 -3.14 -2.03 -9.58
CA ASP A 735 -4.58 -1.79 -9.35
C ASP A 735 -4.91 -1.61 -7.91
N GLN A 736 -4.26 -2.42 -7.11
CA GLN A 736 -4.59 -2.56 -5.71
C GLN A 736 -4.48 -1.23 -4.99
N VAL A 737 -3.69 -0.31 -5.56
CA VAL A 737 -3.48 1.06 -5.11
C VAL A 737 -4.79 1.84 -4.99
N SER A 738 -5.85 1.51 -5.72
CA SER A 738 -7.13 2.23 -5.64
C SER A 738 -7.84 2.09 -4.29
N ILE A 739 -7.47 1.08 -3.50
CA ILE A 739 -8.08 0.77 -2.20
C ILE A 739 -7.58 1.75 -1.11
N LEU A 740 -6.42 2.39 -1.30
CA LEU A 740 -5.73 3.16 -0.25
C LEU A 740 -6.56 4.30 0.36
N THR A 741 -7.25 5.13 -0.43
CA THR A 741 -8.01 6.27 0.11
C THR A 741 -9.19 5.84 0.98
N GLY A 742 -9.91 4.79 0.57
CA GLY A 742 -11.02 4.24 1.37
C GLY A 742 -10.51 3.61 2.67
N SER A 743 -9.35 2.93 2.60
CA SER A 743 -8.71 2.35 3.77
C SER A 743 -8.13 3.39 4.72
N MET A 744 -7.70 4.57 4.26
CA MET A 744 -7.32 5.66 5.16
C MET A 744 -8.51 6.22 5.93
N PHE A 745 -9.66 6.42 5.27
CA PHE A 745 -10.87 6.93 5.94
C PHE A 745 -11.40 5.94 6.97
N TRP A 746 -11.75 4.73 6.52
CA TRP A 746 -12.35 3.72 7.38
C TRP A 746 -11.33 3.16 8.36
N GLY A 747 -10.06 3.04 7.96
CA GLY A 747 -8.99 2.62 8.87
C GLY A 747 -8.81 3.62 10.02
N THR A 748 -8.87 4.92 9.76
CA THR A 748 -8.78 5.92 10.84
C THR A 748 -10.06 5.99 11.67
N LEU A 749 -11.26 5.98 11.06
CA LEU A 749 -12.52 6.07 11.80
C LEU A 749 -12.81 4.81 12.62
N LEU A 750 -12.80 3.64 11.97
CA LEU A 750 -13.05 2.37 12.64
C LEU A 750 -11.88 2.02 13.56
N GLY A 751 -10.63 2.29 13.18
CA GLY A 751 -9.48 2.07 14.05
C GLY A 751 -9.63 2.83 15.35
N SER A 752 -9.84 4.14 15.28
CA SER A 752 -10.02 4.98 16.47
C SER A 752 -11.25 4.62 17.29
N PHE A 753 -12.40 4.40 16.65
CA PHE A 753 -13.61 3.98 17.35
C PHE A 753 -13.44 2.63 18.05
N LEU A 754 -12.87 1.63 17.36
CA LEU A 754 -12.65 0.31 17.93
C LEU A 754 -11.66 0.33 19.09
N ILE A 755 -10.56 1.10 19.02
CA ILE A 755 -9.67 1.25 20.19
C ILE A 755 -10.44 1.88 21.35
N GLY A 756 -11.14 2.99 21.09
CA GLY A 756 -11.88 3.72 22.12
C GLY A 756 -12.95 2.85 22.78
N SER A 757 -13.79 2.20 21.98
CA SER A 757 -14.85 1.30 22.46
C SER A 757 -14.29 0.04 23.11
N PHE A 758 -13.24 -0.58 22.57
CA PHE A 758 -12.63 -1.76 23.17
C PHE A 758 -12.08 -1.45 24.56
N LEU A 759 -11.34 -0.35 24.70
CA LEU A 759 -10.81 0.05 26.01
C LEU A 759 -11.92 0.49 26.95
N GLY A 760 -12.95 1.20 26.46
CA GLY A 760 -14.13 1.54 27.26
C GLY A 760 -14.87 0.29 27.76
N VAL A 761 -15.20 -0.64 26.87
CA VAL A 761 -15.94 -1.87 27.19
C VAL A 761 -15.14 -2.84 28.06
N LEU A 762 -13.83 -2.95 27.86
CA LEU A 762 -12.99 -3.78 28.70
C LEU A 762 -12.91 -3.20 30.12
N VAL A 763 -12.77 -1.87 30.26
CA VAL A 763 -12.87 -1.19 31.55
C VAL A 763 -14.27 -1.39 32.15
N PHE A 764 -15.33 -1.41 31.35
CA PHE A 764 -16.70 -1.66 31.81
C PHE A 764 -16.93 -3.11 32.28
N PHE A 765 -16.58 -4.14 31.51
CA PHE A 765 -16.79 -5.55 31.88
C PHE A 765 -15.92 -6.01 33.04
N CYS A 766 -14.78 -5.35 33.28
CA CYS A 766 -13.98 -5.57 34.48
C CYS A 766 -14.56 -4.88 35.73
N LEU A 767 -15.44 -3.88 35.55
CA LEU A 767 -16.11 -3.16 36.63
C LEU A 767 -17.57 -3.63 36.85
N TRP A 768 -18.15 -4.41 35.94
CA TRP A 768 -19.56 -4.84 35.99
C TRP A 768 -19.75 -6.22 36.66
N GLN A 769 -20.66 -6.24 37.64
CA GLN A 769 -20.90 -7.39 38.53
C GLN A 769 -21.50 -8.65 37.86
N ALA A 770 -22.24 -8.52 36.75
CA ALA A 770 -22.97 -9.64 36.12
C ALA A 770 -22.18 -10.46 35.08
N THR A 771 -21.20 -9.85 34.40
CA THR A 771 -20.56 -10.44 33.21
C THR A 771 -19.36 -11.34 33.47
N VAL A 772 -18.90 -11.41 34.71
CA VAL A 772 -17.72 -12.19 35.10
C VAL A 772 -17.82 -13.67 34.70
N TYR A 773 -19.01 -14.26 34.79
CA TYR A 773 -19.26 -15.68 34.51
C TYR A 773 -19.22 -16.03 32.99
N TYR A 774 -19.83 -15.23 32.12
CA TYR A 774 -19.88 -15.48 30.66
C TYR A 774 -18.51 -15.43 30.00
N MET A 775 -17.59 -14.64 30.57
CA MET A 775 -16.20 -14.60 30.12
C MET A 775 -15.51 -15.97 30.27
N ALA A 776 -15.95 -16.81 31.20
CA ALA A 776 -15.46 -18.19 31.33
C ALA A 776 -15.94 -19.13 30.20
N LYS A 777 -17.21 -19.01 29.76
CA LYS A 777 -17.80 -19.84 28.68
C LYS A 777 -17.19 -19.54 27.30
N LEU A 778 -16.85 -18.27 27.06
CA LEU A 778 -16.16 -17.82 25.85
C LEU A 778 -14.81 -18.55 25.63
N PHE A 779 -14.08 -18.86 26.70
CA PHE A 779 -12.81 -19.59 26.61
C PHE A 779 -12.95 -21.02 26.10
N ALA A 780 -14.09 -21.70 26.33
CA ALA A 780 -14.32 -23.06 25.88
C ALA A 780 -14.58 -23.16 24.36
N ILE A 781 -15.34 -22.22 23.79
CA ILE A 781 -15.68 -22.15 22.35
C ILE A 781 -14.43 -21.98 21.47
N LEU A 782 -13.45 -21.21 21.96
CA LEU A 782 -12.17 -21.01 21.26
C LEU A 782 -11.38 -22.31 21.07
N GLY A 783 -11.64 -23.35 21.87
CA GLY A 783 -11.02 -24.67 21.77
C GLY A 783 -11.46 -25.50 20.55
N GLY A 784 -12.76 -25.54 20.22
CA GLY A 784 -13.30 -26.37 19.12
C GLY A 784 -12.91 -25.88 17.71
N ILE A 785 -12.82 -24.57 17.55
CA ILE A 785 -12.36 -23.85 16.34
C ILE A 785 -10.96 -24.31 15.88
N LEU A 786 -10.09 -24.66 16.82
CA LEU A 786 -8.70 -25.01 16.55
C LEU A 786 -8.57 -26.32 15.76
N VAL A 787 -9.45 -27.28 16.02
CA VAL A 787 -9.42 -28.63 15.45
C VAL A 787 -9.75 -28.63 13.94
N ILE A 788 -10.72 -27.82 13.49
CA ILE A 788 -11.20 -27.79 12.11
C ILE A 788 -10.18 -27.21 11.10
N ALA A 789 -9.40 -26.19 11.46
CA ALA A 789 -8.49 -25.58 10.49
C ALA A 789 -7.31 -26.49 10.11
N ILE A 790 -7.02 -27.51 10.93
CA ILE A 790 -6.03 -28.54 10.63
C ILE A 790 -6.47 -29.35 9.39
N ILE A 791 -7.76 -29.65 9.24
CA ILE A 791 -8.32 -30.42 8.11
C ILE A 791 -8.20 -29.65 6.77
N ARG A 792 -8.39 -28.31 6.78
CA ARG A 792 -8.34 -27.43 5.59
C ARG A 792 -6.97 -27.37 4.91
N ILE A 793 -5.90 -27.27 5.71
CA ILE A 793 -4.52 -27.13 5.20
C ILE A 793 -4.15 -28.33 4.31
N SER A 794 -4.70 -29.51 4.61
CA SER A 794 -4.53 -30.74 3.85
C SER A 794 -5.14 -30.68 2.43
N VAL A 795 -6.32 -30.05 2.24
CA VAL A 795 -7.02 -29.97 0.94
C VAL A 795 -6.38 -28.93 -0.01
N LEU A 796 -6.00 -27.76 0.50
CA LEU A 796 -5.37 -26.68 -0.29
C LEU A 796 -4.03 -27.08 -0.91
N SER A 797 -3.28 -27.95 -0.23
CA SER A 797 -2.01 -28.48 -0.73
C SER A 797 -2.19 -29.35 -1.98
N ILE A 798 -3.35 -30.01 -2.14
CA ILE A 798 -3.64 -30.88 -3.30
C ILE A 798 -3.97 -30.04 -4.55
N CYS A 799 -4.81 -28.99 -4.45
CA CYS A 799 -5.24 -28.16 -5.60
C CYS A 799 -4.13 -27.25 -6.16
N ARG A 800 -3.26 -26.73 -5.29
CA ARG A 800 -2.23 -25.75 -5.65
C ARG A 800 -1.12 -26.34 -6.52
N CYS A 801 -0.90 -27.66 -6.42
CA CYS A 801 0.00 -28.41 -7.28
C CYS A 801 -0.51 -28.57 -8.74
N GLY A 802 -1.78 -28.25 -9.04
CA GLY A 802 -2.39 -28.51 -10.34
C GLY A 802 -2.67 -27.30 -11.28
N MET A 803 -2.67 -26.04 -10.81
CA MET A 803 -3.27 -24.91 -11.57
C MET A 803 -2.45 -23.60 -11.73
N HIS A 804 -1.26 -23.46 -11.11
CA HIS A 804 -0.48 -22.21 -11.14
C HIS A 804 1.02 -22.44 -11.41
N ARG A 805 1.68 -21.46 -12.08
CA ARG A 805 3.14 -21.41 -12.29
C ARG A 805 3.66 -19.96 -12.26
N ALA A 806 4.40 -19.57 -11.21
CA ALA A 806 5.01 -18.22 -11.02
C ALA A 806 4.01 -17.02 -11.05
N PHE A 807 4.36 -15.85 -11.64
CA PHE A 807 3.53 -14.62 -11.65
C PHE A 807 2.41 -14.61 -12.72
N TYR A 808 2.33 -15.67 -13.55
CA TYR A 808 1.43 -15.75 -14.70
C TYR A 808 0.44 -16.89 -14.53
N ARG A 809 -0.81 -16.64 -14.95
CA ARG A 809 -1.87 -17.66 -14.93
C ARG A 809 -1.69 -18.52 -16.18
N GLU A 810 -1.37 -19.80 -16.04
CA GLU A 810 -1.21 -20.74 -17.18
C GLU A 810 -2.56 -20.94 -17.92
N ARG A 811 -3.68 -20.86 -17.18
CA ARG A 811 -5.05 -20.77 -17.72
C ARG A 811 -5.80 -19.62 -17.04
N PRO A 812 -5.70 -18.37 -17.54
CA PRO A 812 -6.24 -17.18 -16.86
C PRO A 812 -7.74 -17.30 -16.61
N PHE A 813 -8.49 -17.99 -17.47
CA PHE A 813 -9.91 -18.24 -17.26
C PHE A 813 -10.21 -19.24 -16.12
N SER A 814 -9.64 -20.46 -16.14
CA SER A 814 -9.86 -21.48 -15.10
C SER A 814 -9.26 -21.08 -13.74
N ALA A 815 -8.12 -20.39 -13.75
CA ALA A 815 -7.53 -19.81 -12.54
C ALA A 815 -8.42 -18.71 -11.97
N ASN A 816 -9.05 -17.87 -12.80
CA ASN A 816 -10.03 -16.89 -12.33
C ASN A 816 -11.28 -17.56 -11.75
N ILE A 817 -11.74 -18.69 -12.32
CA ILE A 817 -12.91 -19.43 -11.81
C ILE A 817 -12.60 -20.19 -10.51
N SER A 818 -11.46 -20.88 -10.41
CA SER A 818 -11.08 -21.64 -9.20
C SER A 818 -10.66 -20.73 -8.04
N LEU A 819 -10.01 -19.58 -8.31
CA LEU A 819 -9.76 -18.55 -7.30
C LEU A 819 -11.08 -17.99 -6.81
N LEU A 820 -12.02 -17.72 -7.72
CA LEU A 820 -13.34 -17.25 -7.28
C LEU A 820 -14.03 -18.31 -6.40
N ALA A 821 -14.08 -19.59 -6.79
CA ALA A 821 -14.71 -20.65 -5.98
C ALA A 821 -14.03 -20.88 -4.61
N LEU A 822 -12.69 -20.79 -4.53
CA LEU A 822 -11.93 -20.89 -3.27
C LEU A 822 -12.02 -19.62 -2.40
N GLU A 823 -12.28 -18.44 -2.98
CA GLU A 823 -12.50 -17.19 -2.24
C GLU A 823 -13.80 -17.24 -1.43
N TRP A 824 -14.87 -17.77 -2.03
CA TRP A 824 -16.17 -17.90 -1.39
C TRP A 824 -16.25 -19.07 -0.39
N ALA A 825 -15.50 -20.13 -0.63
CA ALA A 825 -15.17 -21.18 0.33
C ALA A 825 -14.50 -20.64 1.62
N ASN A 826 -13.42 -19.88 1.50
CA ASN A 826 -12.68 -19.38 2.67
C ASN A 826 -13.48 -18.45 3.61
N PHE A 827 -14.72 -18.11 3.28
CA PHE A 827 -15.61 -17.30 4.10
C PHE A 827 -16.11 -17.99 5.39
N THR A 828 -16.20 -19.32 5.43
CA THR A 828 -16.91 -20.06 6.51
C THR A 828 -15.94 -20.59 7.59
N LEU A 829 -14.77 -21.11 7.21
CA LEU A 829 -13.75 -21.63 8.17
C LEU A 829 -12.82 -20.57 8.76
N SER A 830 -12.81 -19.37 8.20
CA SER A 830 -11.89 -18.30 8.59
C SER A 830 -12.21 -17.72 9.96
N VAL A 831 -13.49 -17.67 10.36
CA VAL A 831 -14.01 -17.01 11.59
C VAL A 831 -13.26 -17.38 12.87
N GLY A 832 -12.90 -18.64 13.07
CA GLY A 832 -12.33 -19.11 14.34
C GLY A 832 -10.81 -18.90 14.51
N PHE A 833 -10.00 -19.21 13.50
CA PHE A 833 -8.57 -18.81 13.49
C PHE A 833 -8.40 -17.30 13.36
N ILE A 834 -9.40 -16.64 12.79
CA ILE A 834 -9.56 -15.21 12.83
C ILE A 834 -9.77 -14.79 14.29
N LEU A 835 -10.61 -15.38 15.15
CA LEU A 835 -10.86 -14.97 16.56
C LEU A 835 -9.64 -14.86 17.53
N VAL A 836 -8.79 -15.88 17.69
CA VAL A 836 -7.62 -15.79 18.62
C VAL A 836 -6.54 -14.86 18.09
N ARG A 837 -6.31 -14.92 16.77
CA ARG A 837 -5.46 -13.98 16.05
C ARG A 837 -6.07 -12.59 16.09
N ILE A 838 -7.40 -12.47 16.05
CA ILE A 838 -8.22 -11.27 16.16
C ILE A 838 -7.97 -10.63 17.49
N ILE A 839 -7.71 -11.30 18.60
CA ILE A 839 -7.53 -10.55 19.86
C ILE A 839 -6.19 -9.81 19.89
N LYS A 840 -5.08 -10.50 19.55
CA LYS A 840 -3.74 -9.88 19.46
C LYS A 840 -3.62 -8.94 18.26
N LEU A 841 -4.23 -9.31 17.14
CA LEU A 841 -4.44 -8.42 16.01
C LEU A 841 -5.52 -7.39 16.32
N ILE A 842 -6.43 -7.48 17.29
CA ILE A 842 -7.42 -6.43 17.58
C ILE A 842 -6.65 -5.37 18.32
N ILE A 843 -5.82 -5.71 19.29
CA ILE A 843 -5.06 -4.67 19.99
C ILE A 843 -4.04 -4.03 19.04
N SER A 844 -3.28 -4.87 18.34
CA SER A 844 -2.25 -4.37 17.43
C SER A 844 -2.88 -3.78 16.15
N ALA A 845 -3.92 -4.37 15.55
CA ALA A 845 -4.61 -3.77 14.41
C ALA A 845 -5.42 -2.59 14.87
N CYS A 846 -6.19 -2.57 15.95
CA CYS A 846 -6.89 -1.34 16.34
C CYS A 846 -5.91 -0.14 16.43
N MET A 847 -4.67 -0.30 16.93
CA MET A 847 -3.61 0.74 16.85
C MET A 847 -2.99 0.99 15.46
N PHE A 848 -2.83 -0.03 14.62
CA PHE A 848 -2.12 0.04 13.33
C PHE A 848 -3.02 -0.14 12.07
N ILE A 849 -4.34 -0.35 12.22
CA ILE A 849 -5.34 -0.62 11.17
C ILE A 849 -5.61 0.63 10.36
N GLY A 850 -5.44 1.79 11.00
CA GLY A 850 -5.44 3.07 10.33
C GLY A 850 -4.10 3.43 9.68
N ARG A 851 -3.03 2.63 9.89
CA ARG A 851 -1.72 2.81 9.23
C ARG A 851 -1.59 1.85 8.07
N ILE A 852 -1.58 2.41 6.87
CA ILE A 852 -1.40 1.63 5.64
C ILE A 852 0.05 1.60 5.16
N ASP A 853 0.91 2.41 5.78
CA ASP A 853 2.29 2.68 5.38
C ASP A 853 3.31 1.73 6.04
N THR A 854 2.95 1.16 7.19
CA THR A 854 3.80 0.21 7.92
C THR A 854 3.22 -1.18 7.88
N PRO A 855 4.00 -2.22 7.55
CA PRO A 855 3.55 -3.60 7.67
C PRO A 855 3.18 -3.92 9.10
N PHE A 856 1.89 -4.20 9.26
CA PHE A 856 1.29 -4.69 10.47
C PHE A 856 1.68 -6.14 10.74
N LEU A 857 1.80 -6.94 9.68
CA LEU A 857 2.32 -8.30 9.77
C LEU A 857 3.82 -8.32 9.53
N ALA A 858 4.54 -9.09 10.35
CA ALA A 858 5.96 -9.32 10.15
C ALA A 858 6.24 -9.87 8.73
N PRO A 859 7.41 -9.57 8.14
CA PRO A 859 7.74 -10.01 6.79
C PRO A 859 7.54 -11.53 6.65
N LYS A 860 6.81 -11.94 5.60
CA LYS A 860 6.44 -13.35 5.29
C LYS A 860 5.38 -13.99 6.20
N VAL A 861 4.99 -13.39 7.33
CA VAL A 861 3.95 -13.92 8.24
C VAL A 861 2.52 -13.70 7.70
N GLY A 862 2.34 -12.67 6.87
CA GLY A 862 1.10 -12.43 6.13
C GLY A 862 1.00 -13.14 4.78
N GLN A 863 2.08 -13.75 4.30
CA GLN A 863 2.16 -14.30 2.95
C GLN A 863 1.67 -15.76 2.94
N LEU A 864 0.35 -15.94 2.98
CA LEU A 864 -0.30 -17.24 2.81
C LEU A 864 -0.34 -17.60 1.32
N GLY A 865 0.82 -17.96 0.79
CA GLY A 865 0.99 -18.18 -0.64
C GLY A 865 0.95 -16.86 -1.43
N PRO A 866 0.11 -16.72 -2.47
CA PRO A 866 0.01 -15.47 -3.21
C PRO A 866 -0.77 -14.38 -2.46
N ILE A 867 -1.52 -14.74 -1.41
CA ILE A 867 -2.36 -13.80 -0.65
C ILE A 867 -1.52 -13.27 0.51
N GLU A 868 -1.23 -11.97 0.46
CA GLU A 868 -0.64 -11.25 1.57
C GLU A 868 -1.77 -10.66 2.44
N LEU A 869 -1.94 -11.19 3.65
CA LEU A 869 -2.99 -10.80 4.60
C LEU A 869 -2.94 -9.32 5.00
N ASP A 870 -1.74 -8.74 4.94
CA ASP A 870 -1.51 -7.31 5.12
C ASP A 870 -0.84 -6.79 3.85
N ASN A 871 -1.65 -6.69 2.81
CA ASN A 871 -1.18 -6.17 1.53
C ASN A 871 -1.14 -4.64 1.53
N TYR A 872 -1.75 -3.94 2.50
CA TYR A 872 -1.79 -2.48 2.50
C TYR A 872 -0.43 -1.78 2.40
N PRO A 873 0.63 -2.22 3.11
CA PRO A 873 1.98 -1.69 2.95
C PRO A 873 2.58 -1.99 1.58
N THR A 874 2.32 -3.18 1.05
CA THR A 874 2.75 -3.57 -0.31
C THR A 874 1.99 -2.74 -1.36
N ILE A 875 0.70 -2.48 -1.15
CA ILE A 875 -0.16 -1.64 -1.99
C ILE A 875 0.25 -0.17 -1.90
N PHE A 876 0.60 0.28 -0.70
CA PHE A 876 1.14 1.59 -0.45
C PHE A 876 2.48 1.75 -1.18
N MET A 877 3.37 0.78 -1.05
CA MET A 877 4.64 0.74 -1.79
C MET A 877 4.39 0.71 -3.30
N LYS A 878 3.39 -0.03 -3.77
CA LYS A 878 2.95 -0.02 -5.17
C LYS A 878 2.48 1.38 -5.61
N ASP A 879 1.74 2.12 -4.77
CA ASP A 879 1.37 3.52 -5.08
C ASP A 879 2.62 4.37 -5.25
N LEU A 880 3.54 4.27 -4.28
CA LEU A 880 4.76 5.07 -4.27
C LEU A 880 5.59 4.78 -5.52
N LEU A 881 5.86 3.49 -5.81
CA LEU A 881 6.65 3.10 -6.97
C LEU A 881 5.94 3.38 -8.29
N GLN A 882 4.62 3.17 -8.37
CA GLN A 882 3.85 3.52 -9.55
C GLN A 882 3.89 5.04 -9.78
N HIS A 883 3.74 5.83 -8.73
CA HIS A 883 3.81 7.28 -8.81
C HIS A 883 5.21 7.73 -9.25
N GLU A 884 6.25 7.22 -8.61
CA GLU A 884 7.65 7.51 -8.94
C GLU A 884 8.01 7.06 -10.36
N ALA A 885 7.54 5.89 -10.82
CA ALA A 885 7.75 5.44 -12.19
C ALA A 885 7.15 6.37 -13.27
N HIS A 886 6.20 7.23 -12.90
CA HIS A 886 5.56 8.18 -13.81
C HIS A 886 5.94 9.64 -13.55
N ARG A 887 6.40 9.96 -12.34
CA ARG A 887 6.60 11.34 -11.84
C ARG A 887 7.96 11.56 -11.20
N HIS A 888 8.89 10.62 -11.29
CA HIS A 888 10.25 10.92 -10.89
C HIS A 888 10.84 11.97 -11.85
N PRO A 889 11.53 13.02 -11.35
CA PRO A 889 12.10 14.06 -12.19
C PRO A 889 12.98 13.53 -13.34
N TYR A 890 13.90 12.60 -13.05
CA TYR A 890 14.74 11.98 -14.08
C TYR A 890 13.94 11.17 -15.11
N ILE A 891 12.86 10.48 -14.71
CA ILE A 891 12.03 9.74 -15.68
C ILE A 891 11.26 10.68 -16.59
N GLU A 892 10.76 11.81 -16.08
CA GLU A 892 10.11 12.82 -16.92
C GLU A 892 11.12 13.44 -17.90
N MET A 893 12.37 13.72 -17.46
CA MET A 893 13.44 14.18 -18.35
C MET A 893 13.78 13.17 -19.45
N LEU A 894 13.93 11.89 -19.11
CA LEU A 894 14.13 10.81 -20.09
C LEU A 894 12.96 10.73 -21.08
N GLY A 895 11.73 10.85 -20.58
CA GLY A 895 10.56 10.89 -21.45
C GLY A 895 10.58 12.03 -22.46
N VAL A 896 11.08 13.21 -22.08
CA VAL A 896 11.31 14.31 -23.04
C VAL A 896 12.35 13.91 -24.08
N MET A 897 13.47 13.29 -23.67
CA MET A 897 14.52 12.87 -24.61
C MET A 897 14.00 11.87 -25.64
N TYR A 898 13.19 10.88 -25.22
CA TYR A 898 12.57 9.93 -26.13
C TYR A 898 11.60 10.59 -27.10
N LEU A 899 10.74 11.50 -26.60
CA LEU A 899 9.80 12.23 -27.45
C LEU A 899 10.53 13.12 -28.45
N MET A 900 11.59 13.82 -28.02
CA MET A 900 12.43 14.66 -28.87
C MET A 900 13.07 13.82 -29.97
N LYS A 901 13.62 12.66 -29.61
CA LYS A 901 14.24 11.75 -30.57
C LYS A 901 13.23 11.16 -31.56
N LEU A 902 12.04 10.80 -31.12
CA LEU A 902 10.97 10.35 -32.02
C LEU A 902 10.49 11.44 -32.98
N ARG A 903 10.37 12.68 -32.50
CA ARG A 903 9.93 13.82 -33.32
C ARG A 903 10.96 14.21 -34.38
N TYR A 904 12.21 14.32 -33.96
CA TYR A 904 13.28 14.92 -34.77
C TYR A 904 14.17 13.88 -35.46
N ARG A 905 14.06 12.60 -35.08
CA ARG A 905 14.83 11.48 -35.64
C ARG A 905 16.32 11.81 -35.65
N ASP A 906 16.94 11.87 -36.83
CA ASP A 906 18.39 12.06 -36.98
C ASP A 906 18.86 13.48 -36.63
N SER A 907 17.96 14.47 -36.56
CA SER A 907 18.33 15.84 -36.22
C SER A 907 18.39 16.11 -34.71
N PHE A 908 18.07 15.12 -33.88
CA PHE A 908 18.21 15.18 -32.43
C PHE A 908 18.92 13.94 -31.91
N GLY A 909 20.07 14.09 -31.25
CA GLY A 909 20.85 12.97 -30.69
C GLY A 909 21.45 12.06 -31.75
N SER A 910 22.64 12.40 -32.23
CA SER A 910 23.45 11.60 -33.15
C SER A 910 24.34 10.60 -32.41
N LYS A 911 24.74 9.53 -33.09
CA LYS A 911 25.74 8.56 -32.57
C LYS A 911 27.03 9.25 -32.11
N ALA A 912 27.52 10.20 -32.92
CA ALA A 912 28.73 10.98 -32.61
C ALA A 912 28.58 11.84 -31.35
N GLY A 913 27.47 12.56 -31.20
CA GLY A 913 27.22 13.36 -29.99
C GLY A 913 26.96 12.49 -28.76
N ALA A 914 26.28 11.35 -28.92
CA ALA A 914 26.11 10.36 -27.85
C ALA A 914 27.47 9.84 -27.36
N ALA A 915 28.39 9.54 -28.28
CA ALA A 915 29.73 9.08 -27.97
C ALA A 915 30.59 10.15 -27.27
N TRP A 916 30.47 11.43 -27.66
CA TRP A 916 31.09 12.53 -26.91
C TRP A 916 30.54 12.66 -25.48
N ARG A 917 29.21 12.55 -25.32
CA ARG A 917 28.56 12.56 -24.01
C ARG A 917 28.98 11.35 -23.16
N LEU A 918 29.20 10.19 -23.78
CA LEU A 918 29.71 9.00 -23.11
C LEU A 918 31.12 9.23 -22.56
N LEU A 919 32.04 9.76 -23.37
CA LEU A 919 33.39 10.14 -22.91
C LEU A 919 33.33 11.17 -21.77
N PHE A 920 32.44 12.17 -21.88
CA PHE A 920 32.21 13.15 -20.82
C PHE A 920 31.77 12.47 -19.51
N VAL A 921 30.81 11.55 -19.58
CA VAL A 921 30.33 10.80 -18.41
C VAL A 921 31.41 9.88 -17.85
N TYR A 922 32.25 9.27 -18.68
CA TYR A 922 33.39 8.46 -18.25
C TYR A 922 34.36 9.23 -17.37
N SER A 923 34.76 10.41 -17.82
CA SER A 923 35.70 11.26 -17.10
C SER A 923 35.07 11.83 -15.84
N LEU A 924 33.79 12.24 -15.89
CA LEU A 924 33.11 12.83 -14.73
C LEU A 924 32.72 11.78 -13.67
N LEU A 925 32.22 10.61 -14.07
CA LEU A 925 31.60 9.59 -13.22
C LEU A 925 32.23 8.20 -13.41
N PRO A 926 33.54 8.03 -13.18
CA PRO A 926 34.26 6.81 -13.55
C PRO A 926 33.78 5.54 -12.84
N TRP A 927 33.20 5.65 -11.64
CA TRP A 927 32.60 4.52 -10.92
C TRP A 927 31.37 3.91 -11.61
N MET A 928 30.78 4.62 -12.58
CA MET A 928 29.69 4.09 -13.40
C MET A 928 30.15 3.10 -14.47
N HIS A 929 31.46 3.01 -14.74
CA HIS A 929 32.01 2.08 -15.72
C HIS A 929 31.61 0.62 -15.44
N LYS A 930 31.36 0.24 -14.17
CA LYS A 930 30.86 -1.10 -13.83
C LYS A 930 29.46 -1.43 -14.40
N TYR A 931 28.69 -0.42 -14.79
CA TYR A 931 27.37 -0.55 -15.42
C TYR A 931 27.44 -0.49 -16.94
N ARG A 932 28.62 -0.24 -17.52
CA ARG A 932 28.80 -0.32 -18.96
C ARG A 932 28.70 -1.78 -19.38
N ILE A 933 27.77 -2.07 -20.29
CA ILE A 933 27.57 -3.45 -20.77
C ILE A 933 28.37 -3.63 -22.05
N HIS A 934 29.54 -4.26 -21.94
CA HIS A 934 30.29 -4.69 -23.11
C HIS A 934 29.64 -5.96 -23.69
N ILE A 935 29.02 -5.84 -24.87
CA ILE A 935 28.43 -6.96 -25.61
C ILE A 935 29.58 -7.81 -26.21
N LYS A 936 30.27 -8.58 -25.35
CA LYS A 936 31.02 -9.84 -25.58
C LYS A 936 32.16 -10.03 -24.55
N GLY A 937 32.04 -11.09 -23.75
CA GLY A 937 33.17 -11.99 -23.39
C GLY A 937 34.25 -11.58 -22.38
N GLU A 938 34.57 -10.30 -22.16
CA GLU A 938 35.88 -9.95 -21.55
C GLU A 938 35.85 -9.21 -20.20
N VAL A 939 34.68 -8.95 -19.61
CA VAL A 939 34.57 -8.21 -18.32
C VAL A 939 35.28 -8.92 -17.15
N GLY A 940 35.49 -10.24 -17.24
CA GLY A 940 36.30 -10.99 -16.27
C GLY A 940 37.74 -10.48 -16.16
N PHE A 941 38.32 -9.94 -17.23
CA PHE A 941 39.75 -9.62 -17.31
C PHE A 941 40.13 -8.34 -16.55
N ILE A 942 39.28 -7.30 -16.58
CA ILE A 942 39.58 -6.01 -15.94
C ILE A 942 39.37 -6.07 -14.42
N LEU A 943 38.29 -6.70 -13.95
CA LEU A 943 38.06 -6.90 -12.52
C LEU A 943 39.09 -7.83 -11.89
N GLN A 944 39.54 -8.85 -12.64
CA GLN A 944 40.63 -9.71 -12.21
C GLN A 944 41.97 -8.96 -12.16
N GLY A 945 42.26 -8.11 -13.14
CA GLY A 945 43.45 -7.24 -13.14
C GLY A 945 43.47 -6.23 -11.98
N LEU A 946 42.34 -5.61 -11.65
CA LEU A 946 42.22 -4.71 -10.49
C LEU A 946 42.38 -5.45 -9.16
N ALA A 947 41.77 -6.64 -9.04
CA ALA A 947 41.91 -7.49 -7.86
C ALA A 947 43.35 -7.99 -7.69
N GLU A 948 44.06 -8.30 -8.77
CA GLU A 948 45.47 -8.69 -8.76
C GLU A 948 46.40 -7.51 -8.47
N SER A 949 46.08 -6.30 -8.94
CA SER A 949 46.81 -5.07 -8.61
C SER A 949 46.69 -4.71 -7.13
N THR A 950 45.49 -4.77 -6.56
CA THR A 950 45.30 -4.57 -5.10
C THR A 950 46.00 -5.65 -4.29
N ARG A 951 46.08 -6.89 -4.81
CA ARG A 951 46.83 -7.99 -4.20
C ARG A 951 48.34 -7.70 -4.16
N GLY A 952 48.87 -7.08 -5.22
CA GLY A 952 50.26 -6.64 -5.31
C GLY A 952 50.60 -5.54 -4.30
N GLU A 953 49.78 -4.49 -4.23
CA GLU A 953 49.99 -3.37 -3.29
C GLU A 953 49.86 -3.78 -1.83
N MET A 954 48.91 -4.67 -1.51
CA MET A 954 48.75 -5.19 -0.15
C MET A 954 49.93 -6.09 0.27
N SER A 955 50.54 -6.80 -0.68
CA SER A 955 51.79 -7.53 -0.47
C SER A 955 52.97 -6.58 -0.23
N ILE A 956 53.01 -5.43 -0.90
CA ILE A 956 54.04 -4.41 -0.71
C ILE A 956 53.90 -3.73 0.66
N LEU A 957 52.69 -3.35 1.06
CA LEU A 957 52.39 -2.81 2.39
C LEU A 957 52.68 -3.80 3.52
N MET A 958 52.42 -5.09 3.31
CA MET A 958 52.83 -6.13 4.28
C MET A 958 54.34 -6.37 4.31
N SER A 959 55.05 -6.10 3.20
CA SER A 959 56.51 -6.19 3.15
C SER A 959 57.23 -4.96 3.73
N GLN A 960 56.59 -3.79 3.72
CA GLN A 960 57.06 -2.56 4.36
C GLN A 960 56.73 -2.54 5.87
N ARG A 961 56.97 -3.65 6.57
CA ARG A 961 57.13 -3.63 8.03
C ARG A 961 58.32 -2.73 8.34
N LEU A 962 58.04 -1.56 8.92
CA LEU A 962 59.02 -0.72 9.60
C LEU A 962 59.89 -1.61 10.50
N SER A 963 61.21 -1.48 10.36
CA SER A 963 62.19 -2.06 11.27
C SER A 963 61.77 -1.72 12.71
N PRO A 964 61.74 -2.69 13.65
CA PRO A 964 61.40 -2.44 15.05
C PRO A 964 62.33 -1.47 15.80
N GLU A 965 63.33 -0.89 15.13
CA GLU A 965 64.41 -0.13 15.78
C GLU A 965 64.09 1.35 16.07
N ASP A 966 62.99 1.92 15.55
CA ASP A 966 62.72 3.37 15.66
C ASP A 966 61.55 3.77 16.60
N MET A 967 61.09 2.90 17.51
CA MET A 967 60.01 3.23 18.46
C MET A 967 60.36 2.89 19.92
N GLU A 968 61.43 3.49 20.44
CA GLU A 968 61.68 3.64 21.86
C GLU A 968 61.39 5.09 22.29
N GLU A 969 60.16 5.35 22.77
CA GLU A 969 59.79 6.37 23.77
C GLU A 969 58.26 6.64 23.72
N ASP A 970 57.47 5.76 24.35
CA ASP A 970 56.35 6.08 25.26
C ASP A 970 55.51 4.81 25.52
N ASP A 971 55.57 4.30 26.75
CA ASP A 971 55.34 2.87 27.04
C ASP A 971 53.86 2.48 27.26
N ASP A 972 52.90 3.42 27.21
CA ASP A 972 51.48 3.13 27.41
C ASP A 972 50.57 3.38 26.18
N GLU A 973 50.81 4.41 25.36
CA GLU A 973 50.04 4.61 24.11
C GLU A 973 50.41 3.59 23.03
N GLY A 974 51.69 3.19 22.96
CA GLY A 974 52.15 2.18 22.01
C GLY A 974 51.53 0.79 22.22
N LYS A 975 51.12 0.46 23.44
CA LYS A 975 50.45 -0.82 23.77
C LYS A 975 48.99 -0.82 23.33
N VAL A 976 48.29 0.31 23.44
CA VAL A 976 46.91 0.47 22.96
C VAL A 976 46.89 0.42 21.44
N TYR A 977 47.79 1.17 20.79
CA TYR A 977 47.89 1.19 19.33
C TYR A 977 48.24 -0.19 18.76
N ARG A 978 49.17 -0.94 19.37
CA ARG A 978 49.49 -2.34 18.97
C ARG A 978 48.33 -3.30 19.13
N ARG A 979 47.51 -3.17 20.18
CA ARG A 979 46.32 -4.02 20.38
C ARG A 979 45.24 -3.72 19.35
N GLU A 980 45.05 -2.45 19.01
CA GLU A 980 44.02 -2.02 18.06
C GLU A 980 44.42 -2.38 16.62
N THR A 981 45.68 -2.16 16.23
CA THR A 981 46.22 -2.64 14.94
C THR A 981 46.23 -4.16 14.82
N SER A 982 46.54 -4.90 15.89
CA SER A 982 46.46 -6.37 15.86
C SER A 982 45.02 -6.87 15.66
N ARG A 983 44.04 -6.18 16.28
CA ARG A 983 42.62 -6.53 16.17
C ARG A 983 42.07 -6.25 14.77
N THR A 984 42.42 -5.11 14.17
CA THR A 984 42.04 -4.78 12.79
C THR A 984 42.73 -5.70 11.78
N THR A 985 44.01 -6.02 11.98
CA THR A 985 44.74 -6.97 11.12
C THR A 985 44.10 -8.36 11.14
N TYR A 986 43.73 -8.86 12.33
CA TYR A 986 43.05 -10.15 12.46
C TYR A 986 41.66 -10.17 11.80
N GLN A 987 40.89 -9.08 11.95
CA GLN A 987 39.58 -8.96 11.28
C GLN A 987 39.72 -8.92 9.76
N LEU A 988 40.75 -8.25 9.24
CA LEU A 988 41.03 -8.16 7.82
C LEU A 988 41.52 -9.50 7.23
N GLU A 989 42.39 -10.23 7.93
CA GLU A 989 42.82 -11.57 7.55
C GLU A 989 41.63 -12.55 7.50
N ARG A 990 40.72 -12.46 8.47
CA ARG A 990 39.50 -13.28 8.50
C ARG A 990 38.57 -12.97 7.33
N ALA A 991 38.37 -11.69 7.02
CA ALA A 991 37.56 -11.27 5.87
C ALA A 991 38.19 -11.74 4.54
N ASN A 992 39.51 -11.62 4.40
CA ASN A 992 40.25 -12.11 3.23
C ASN A 992 40.17 -13.63 3.07
N MET A 993 40.23 -14.39 4.18
CA MET A 993 40.08 -15.85 4.15
C MET A 993 38.67 -16.26 3.72
N GLU A 994 37.63 -15.56 4.20
CA GLU A 994 36.25 -15.82 3.76
C GLU A 994 36.05 -15.50 2.28
N LEU A 995 36.67 -14.41 1.79
CA LEU A 995 36.63 -14.05 0.37
C LEU A 995 37.32 -15.10 -0.51
N ARG A 996 38.49 -15.61 -0.09
CA ARG A 996 39.21 -16.71 -0.78
C ARG A 996 38.34 -17.96 -0.88
N ASN A 997 37.73 -18.37 0.23
CA ASN A 997 36.86 -19.55 0.24
C ASN A 997 35.65 -19.38 -0.71
N ARG A 998 35.08 -18.17 -0.81
CA ARG A 998 33.97 -17.91 -1.76
C ARG A 998 34.43 -17.92 -3.22
N LEU A 999 35.61 -17.37 -3.51
CA LEU A 999 36.18 -17.36 -4.85
C LEU A 999 36.53 -18.78 -5.32
N ASP A 1000 37.15 -19.58 -4.46
CA ASP A 1000 37.48 -20.98 -4.75
C ASP A 1000 36.21 -21.81 -5.01
N LEU A 1001 35.15 -21.61 -4.21
CA LEU A 1001 33.83 -22.23 -4.43
C LEU A 1001 33.20 -21.80 -5.76
N SER A 1002 33.38 -20.55 -6.19
CA SER A 1002 32.86 -20.05 -7.46
C SER A 1002 33.62 -20.67 -8.64
N MET A 1003 34.96 -20.69 -8.58
CA MET A 1003 35.80 -21.31 -9.59
C MET A 1003 35.56 -22.82 -9.69
N GLN A 1004 35.31 -23.50 -8.56
CA GLN A 1004 34.94 -24.91 -8.55
C GLN A 1004 33.64 -25.14 -9.32
N ARG A 1005 32.60 -24.35 -9.05
CA ARG A 1005 31.31 -24.44 -9.74
C ARG A 1005 31.42 -24.19 -11.24
N GLU A 1006 32.27 -23.25 -11.64
CA GLU A 1006 32.51 -22.95 -13.06
C GLU A 1006 33.20 -24.13 -13.75
N ARG A 1007 34.22 -24.74 -13.13
CA ARG A 1007 34.85 -25.96 -13.63
C ARG A 1007 33.86 -27.12 -13.74
N ASP A 1008 32.99 -27.30 -12.76
CA ASP A 1008 31.96 -28.35 -12.77
C ASP A 1008 30.94 -28.11 -13.91
N LEU A 1009 30.57 -26.86 -14.16
CA LEU A 1009 29.70 -26.46 -15.28
C LEU A 1009 30.36 -26.73 -16.64
N LEU A 1010 31.62 -26.33 -16.81
CA LEU A 1010 32.38 -26.57 -18.04
C LEU A 1010 32.58 -28.07 -18.31
N ALA A 1011 32.84 -28.86 -17.26
CA ALA A 1011 32.90 -30.32 -17.38
C ALA A 1011 31.55 -30.92 -17.82
N THR A 1012 30.43 -30.38 -17.30
CA THR A 1012 29.09 -30.82 -17.68
C THR A 1012 28.75 -30.47 -19.13
N ILE A 1013 29.15 -29.28 -19.59
CA ILE A 1013 28.98 -28.85 -20.99
C ILE A 1013 29.80 -29.74 -21.93
N SER A 1014 31.06 -30.01 -21.58
CA SER A 1014 31.93 -30.89 -22.37
C SER A 1014 31.38 -32.33 -22.47
N ASP A 1015 30.84 -32.89 -21.38
CA ASP A 1015 30.17 -34.20 -21.38
C ASP A 1015 28.90 -34.20 -22.26
N LEU A 1016 28.13 -33.11 -22.26
CA LEU A 1016 26.97 -32.95 -23.15
C LEU A 1016 27.38 -32.86 -24.62
N GLU A 1017 28.44 -32.13 -24.95
CA GLU A 1017 28.95 -32.04 -26.31
C GLU A 1017 29.46 -33.39 -26.83
N ASP A 1018 30.18 -34.17 -26.01
CA ASP A 1018 30.63 -35.52 -26.35
C ASP A 1018 29.43 -36.47 -26.57
N LYS A 1019 28.41 -36.39 -25.71
CA LYS A 1019 27.16 -37.16 -25.87
C LYS A 1019 26.40 -36.76 -27.13
N MET A 1020 26.32 -35.48 -27.45
CA MET A 1020 25.69 -34.99 -28.68
C MET A 1020 26.50 -35.41 -29.93
N GLY A 1021 27.83 -35.43 -29.84
CA GLY A 1021 28.70 -35.95 -30.90
C GLY A 1021 28.47 -37.43 -31.18
N LYS A 1022 28.40 -38.26 -30.13
CA LYS A 1022 28.08 -39.70 -30.24
C LYS A 1022 26.66 -39.94 -30.74
N ALA A 1023 25.69 -39.11 -30.33
CA ALA A 1023 24.32 -39.17 -30.85
C ALA A 1023 24.25 -38.82 -32.34
N ARG A 1024 25.04 -37.85 -32.82
CA ARG A 1024 25.15 -37.54 -34.25
C ARG A 1024 25.74 -38.68 -35.07
N GLN A 1025 26.71 -39.41 -34.53
CA GLN A 1025 27.34 -40.56 -35.22
C GLN A 1025 26.44 -41.81 -35.28
N THR A 1026 25.38 -41.88 -34.48
CA THR A 1026 24.47 -43.03 -34.42
C THR A 1026 23.13 -42.79 -35.13
N MET A 1027 22.89 -41.59 -35.67
CA MET A 1027 21.76 -41.36 -36.55
C MET A 1027 22.06 -41.95 -37.94
N PRO A 1028 21.21 -42.83 -38.48
CA PRO A 1028 21.36 -43.32 -39.85
C PRO A 1028 21.15 -42.17 -40.83
N ASP A 1029 22.06 -42.04 -41.81
CA ASP A 1029 21.95 -41.06 -42.89
C ASP A 1029 20.62 -41.26 -43.64
N SER A 1030 19.71 -40.30 -43.46
CA SER A 1030 18.45 -40.18 -44.20
C SER A 1030 18.39 -38.87 -44.96
#